data_AF-W9Y9U1-F1
#
_entry.id   AF-W9Y9U1-F1
#
_cell.length_a   1.000
_cell.length_b   1.000
_cell.length_c   1.000
_cell.angle_alpha   90.00
_cell.angle_beta   90.00
_cell.angle_gamma   90.00
#
_symmetry.space_group_name_H-M   'P 1'
#
loop_
_entity.id
_entity.type
_entity.pdbx_description
1 polymer ?
#
loop_
_entity_poly.entity_id
_entity_poly.type
_entity_poly.pdbx_seq_one_letter_code
_entity_poly.pdbx_strand_id
1 'polypeptide(L)'
;MPFAQPLEKGPLSMRQLLSLNMRPFFSKRVLITCATLSVLSLLFHHAHYLRESELLISSEVELSPAPVSGPDAGQNYEGRGLFRPIWVDGYDNNGIPGGEYLGRNLSCESLGHSAEIGVQESFFLHDNFVEIAGELDSHPMVDYVPSLAKFADGAFSLQQLLASSWDRLATACVWMPDHGVHLCVSRIIFHPGGRRDRCRISFLRGQIYSEDWVHLDRYKLKWKGQEIVFPKVFDTDTEFKLGGQLYGPEDARIIIEEGVDDAEPVVVFNMITTHSDWKRAMWIFRPFSEQSHILTVRGTERPKKEKNWAPFFVRELEGASNSTSERQPSTHIHFIWRFEPLTVLKCQLSTGMCDVVFEQAVLPALSSQHDDHDGSLRGGTQLVPVPLSTKKTKSKSRFGSPNVQAFVSFPRTHVERAGGCRQAVYRPELAVLVTNTTHFYLTYASEALDFSEGMVMDANALADPCGKGRIMITNSIARWDLEGRDSNGQQMDVMTLSLSVDDATVQVLRVAGIWDLLRGLPSLARYFSQDKVQHIDGFPPVNDVEDEHADLLSPFDRYERANAVGWDVRACLEESAIRYVNSHVDATKQAQEKAKAEEKKKAEEEARKKKAEEEKKKTEEEAKKKAEEETKQAEAKKLQEQKALEEKKKALALENKDKDTTAQDPKQAADPKASDEQKKKLEDKVVPEAGV
;
A
#
# COMPACT_ATOMS: atom_id res chain seq x y z
N MET A 1 38.57 -53.11 45.43
CA MET A 1 39.26 -52.21 46.39
C MET A 1 40.23 -51.34 45.60
N PRO A 2 40.60 -50.13 46.06
CA PRO A 2 39.97 -49.31 47.11
C PRO A 2 39.64 -47.84 46.70
N PHE A 3 38.70 -47.24 47.43
CA PHE A 3 38.56 -45.82 47.88
C PHE A 3 38.88 -44.62 46.93
N ALA A 4 38.18 -43.47 46.98
CA ALA A 4 37.40 -42.89 48.10
C ALA A 4 36.18 -42.03 47.66
N GLN A 5 35.36 -41.69 48.65
CA GLN A 5 34.24 -40.73 48.68
C GLN A 5 34.46 -39.82 49.91
N PRO A 6 33.60 -38.83 50.25
CA PRO A 6 32.63 -38.04 49.47
C PRO A 6 32.74 -36.51 49.76
N LEU A 7 31.84 -35.68 49.21
CA LEU A 7 31.18 -34.59 49.98
C LEU A 7 29.98 -33.98 49.23
N GLU A 8 28.82 -34.01 49.87
CA GLU A 8 27.58 -33.39 49.40
C GLU A 8 27.46 -31.91 49.83
N LYS A 9 26.59 -31.15 49.13
CA LYS A 9 25.65 -30.21 49.76
C LYS A 9 24.54 -29.76 48.80
N GLY A 10 23.29 -29.91 49.22
CA GLY A 10 22.09 -29.48 48.48
C GLY A 10 21.74 -27.99 48.66
N PRO A 11 20.67 -27.51 48.01
CA PRO A 11 20.33 -26.08 47.91
C PRO A 11 19.62 -25.53 49.16
N LEU A 12 19.94 -24.28 49.51
CA LEU A 12 19.30 -23.53 50.60
C LEU A 12 18.06 -22.78 50.11
N SER A 13 16.92 -22.95 50.80
CA SER A 13 15.69 -22.21 50.50
C SER A 13 15.75 -20.78 51.04
N MET A 14 15.47 -19.79 50.20
CA MET A 14 15.42 -18.38 50.61
C MET A 14 14.08 -18.04 51.30
N ARG A 15 13.91 -18.52 52.54
CA ARG A 15 12.71 -18.26 53.35
C ARG A 15 13.05 -17.80 54.78
N GLN A 16 13.88 -16.76 54.89
CA GLN A 16 14.06 -15.97 56.12
C GLN A 16 14.86 -14.69 55.83
N LEU A 17 14.15 -13.59 55.59
CA LEU A 17 14.63 -12.21 55.72
C LEU A 17 13.40 -11.29 55.78
N LEU A 18 13.51 -10.16 56.49
CA LEU A 18 12.45 -9.19 56.84
C LEU A 18 11.57 -9.55 58.05
N SER A 19 12.18 -9.49 59.25
CA SER A 19 11.48 -9.10 60.47
C SER A 19 11.69 -7.60 60.73
N LEU A 20 10.71 -6.76 60.43
CA LEU A 20 10.69 -5.34 60.84
C LEU A 20 9.37 -5.03 61.55
N ASN A 21 9.49 -4.60 62.81
CA ASN A 21 8.35 -4.30 63.67
C ASN A 21 7.66 -2.99 63.25
N MET A 22 6.43 -3.08 62.75
CA MET A 22 5.49 -1.94 62.69
C MET A 22 4.12 -2.42 63.19
N ARG A 23 3.67 -1.89 64.33
CA ARG A 23 2.30 -2.10 64.83
C ARG A 23 1.36 -1.10 64.14
N PRO A 24 0.32 -1.53 63.40
CA PRO A 24 -0.65 -0.59 62.83
C PRO A 24 -1.74 -0.23 63.84
N PHE A 25 -1.89 1.06 64.13
CA PHE A 25 -3.02 1.63 64.87
C PHE A 25 -4.25 1.79 63.96
N PHE A 26 -4.78 0.68 63.42
CA PHE A 26 -6.05 0.69 62.71
C PHE A 26 -6.91 -0.51 63.13
N SER A 27 -8.01 -0.24 63.84
CA SER A 27 -8.93 -1.30 64.25
C SER A 27 -9.61 -1.92 63.02
N LYS A 28 -9.90 -3.23 63.07
CA LYS A 28 -10.61 -3.96 61.99
C LYS A 28 -11.89 -3.27 61.51
N ARG A 29 -12.56 -2.49 62.38
CA ARG A 29 -13.77 -1.74 62.03
C ARG A 29 -13.47 -0.64 60.98
N VAL A 30 -12.39 0.12 61.12
CA VAL A 30 -12.01 1.17 60.15
C VAL A 30 -11.69 0.54 58.79
N LEU A 31 -10.94 -0.57 58.78
CA LEU A 31 -10.53 -1.26 57.56
C LEU A 31 -11.73 -1.85 56.79
N ILE A 32 -12.72 -2.38 57.49
CA ILE A 32 -13.99 -2.83 56.90
C ILE A 32 -14.78 -1.63 56.35
N THR A 33 -14.92 -0.52 57.10
CA THR A 33 -15.66 0.67 56.64
C THR A 33 -15.02 1.29 55.40
N CYS A 34 -13.69 1.40 55.34
CA CYS A 34 -12.96 1.87 54.16
C CYS A 34 -13.15 0.93 52.97
N ALA A 35 -13.07 -0.39 53.16
CA ALA A 35 -13.31 -1.35 52.09
C ALA A 35 -14.75 -1.25 51.54
N THR A 36 -15.76 -1.12 52.40
CA THR A 36 -17.15 -0.91 51.95
C THR A 36 -17.35 0.41 51.23
N LEU A 37 -16.67 1.49 51.65
CA LEU A 37 -16.72 2.79 50.97
C LEU A 37 -16.04 2.74 49.60
N SER A 38 -14.89 2.05 49.47
CA SER A 38 -14.24 1.84 48.17
C SER A 38 -15.08 1.00 47.22
N VAL A 39 -15.74 -0.06 47.71
CA VAL A 39 -16.66 -0.87 46.91
C VAL A 39 -17.91 -0.09 46.51
N LEU A 40 -18.51 0.69 47.41
CA LEU A 40 -19.62 1.59 47.03
C LEU A 40 -19.18 2.66 46.02
N SER A 41 -17.98 3.22 46.16
CA SER A 41 -17.44 4.20 45.20
C SER A 41 -17.20 3.58 43.83
N LEU A 42 -16.67 2.35 43.77
CA LEU A 42 -16.49 1.60 42.53
C LEU A 42 -17.84 1.26 41.88
N LEU A 43 -18.85 0.85 42.68
CA LEU A 43 -20.20 0.60 42.18
C LEU A 43 -20.89 1.90 41.70
N PHE A 44 -20.67 3.04 42.38
CA PHE A 44 -21.17 4.33 41.92
C PHE A 44 -20.49 4.81 40.64
N HIS A 45 -19.17 4.64 40.51
CA HIS A 45 -18.46 4.92 39.26
C HIS A 45 -18.88 3.98 38.13
N HIS A 46 -19.08 2.68 38.41
CA HIS A 46 -19.53 1.75 37.38
C HIS A 46 -20.98 2.04 36.95
N ALA A 47 -21.87 2.38 37.88
CA ALA A 47 -23.24 2.83 37.57
C ALA A 47 -23.27 4.19 36.82
N HIS A 48 -22.37 5.13 37.15
CA HIS A 48 -22.22 6.38 36.40
C HIS A 48 -21.72 6.13 34.98
N TYR A 49 -20.71 5.27 34.83
CA TYR A 49 -20.13 4.89 33.54
C TYR A 49 -21.13 4.13 32.65
N LEU A 50 -21.94 3.24 33.22
CA LEU A 50 -23.05 2.58 32.51
C LEU A 50 -24.13 3.60 32.08
N ARG A 51 -24.42 4.61 32.91
CA ARG A 51 -25.42 5.65 32.59
C ARG A 51 -24.93 6.66 31.56
N GLU A 52 -23.65 7.03 31.56
CA GLU A 52 -23.04 7.86 30.52
C GLU A 52 -22.87 7.09 29.20
N SER A 53 -22.58 5.79 29.25
CA SER A 53 -22.53 4.97 28.03
C SER A 53 -23.92 4.73 27.43
N GLU A 54 -24.99 4.53 28.22
CA GLU A 54 -26.36 4.54 27.66
C GLU A 54 -26.73 5.89 27.01
N LEU A 55 -26.36 7.01 27.63
CA LEU A 55 -26.64 8.36 27.08
C LEU A 55 -25.75 8.75 25.88
N LEU A 56 -24.62 8.07 25.66
CA LEU A 56 -23.77 8.22 24.47
C LEU A 56 -24.02 7.15 23.40
N ILE A 57 -24.84 6.14 23.67
CA ILE A 57 -25.24 5.08 22.73
C ILE A 57 -26.69 5.29 22.24
N SER A 58 -27.45 6.21 22.86
CA SER A 58 -28.79 6.62 22.42
C SER A 58 -28.78 7.80 21.42
N SER A 59 -27.87 7.80 20.44
CA SER A 59 -28.25 8.34 19.13
C SER A 59 -28.92 7.22 18.36
N GLU A 60 -30.25 7.23 18.29
CA GLU A 60 -30.94 6.51 17.23
C GLU A 60 -30.43 7.12 15.92
N VAL A 61 -29.45 6.46 15.30
CA VAL A 61 -29.19 6.66 13.88
C VAL A 61 -30.44 6.14 13.22
N GLU A 62 -31.31 7.08 12.85
CA GLU A 62 -32.45 6.84 11.98
C GLU A 62 -31.87 6.22 10.70
N LEU A 63 -31.91 4.90 10.64
CA LEU A 63 -31.62 4.13 9.44
C LEU A 63 -32.58 4.65 8.39
N SER A 64 -32.06 5.56 7.55
CA SER A 64 -32.81 6.09 6.43
C SER A 64 -33.41 4.90 5.70
N PRO A 65 -34.71 4.94 5.38
CA PRO A 65 -35.39 3.80 4.77
C PRO A 65 -34.57 3.35 3.57
N ALA A 66 -34.39 2.04 3.45
CA ALA A 66 -33.51 1.40 2.46
C ALA A 66 -33.64 2.13 1.12
N PRO A 67 -32.51 2.44 0.42
CA PRO A 67 -32.56 3.17 -0.82
C PRO A 67 -33.59 2.50 -1.72
N VAL A 68 -34.61 3.26 -2.12
CA VAL A 68 -35.63 2.79 -3.07
C VAL A 68 -35.00 2.82 -4.45
N SER A 69 -33.95 2.02 -4.64
CA SER A 69 -33.53 1.55 -5.94
C SER A 69 -34.66 0.67 -6.47
N GLY A 70 -35.43 1.23 -7.41
CA GLY A 70 -36.25 0.38 -8.27
C GLY A 70 -35.35 -0.68 -8.92
N PRO A 71 -35.87 -1.87 -9.27
CA PRO A 71 -35.07 -3.05 -9.65
C PRO A 71 -34.22 -2.93 -10.93
N ASP A 72 -34.06 -1.73 -11.51
CA ASP A 72 -33.22 -1.38 -12.67
C ASP A 72 -32.20 -0.24 -12.40
N ALA A 73 -32.19 0.33 -11.18
CA ALA A 73 -31.35 1.46 -10.80
C ALA A 73 -29.99 1.02 -10.23
N GLY A 74 -29.09 0.62 -11.12
CA GLY A 74 -27.69 0.26 -10.80
C GLY A 74 -26.89 1.36 -10.08
N GLN A 75 -25.89 0.96 -9.29
CA GLN A 75 -25.14 1.84 -8.38
C GLN A 75 -24.31 2.88 -9.15
N ASN A 76 -24.37 4.14 -8.71
CA ASN A 76 -23.48 5.19 -9.16
C ASN A 76 -22.16 5.15 -8.38
N TYR A 77 -21.05 4.97 -9.08
CA TYR A 77 -19.71 4.84 -8.46
C TYR A 77 -18.94 6.17 -8.34
N GLU A 78 -19.39 7.24 -8.99
CA GLU A 78 -18.70 8.52 -9.09
C GLU A 78 -18.83 9.42 -7.85
N GLY A 79 -19.58 8.99 -6.82
CA GLY A 79 -19.64 9.67 -5.53
C GLY A 79 -18.30 9.78 -4.78
N ARG A 80 -17.26 9.04 -5.22
CA ARG A 80 -15.86 9.15 -4.76
C ARG A 80 -14.93 9.85 -5.78
N GLY A 81 -15.48 10.49 -6.81
CA GLY A 81 -14.74 11.13 -7.90
C GLY A 81 -14.94 10.43 -9.25
N LEU A 82 -14.60 11.12 -10.34
CA LEU A 82 -14.67 10.56 -11.69
C LEU A 82 -13.57 9.51 -11.90
N PHE A 83 -13.84 8.51 -12.75
CA PHE A 83 -12.80 7.62 -13.24
C PHE A 83 -11.87 8.38 -14.20
N ARG A 84 -10.56 8.34 -13.97
CA ARG A 84 -9.55 8.87 -14.89
C ARG A 84 -9.21 7.80 -15.94
N PRO A 85 -9.22 8.13 -17.25
CA PRO A 85 -8.79 7.19 -18.27
C PRO A 85 -7.28 6.95 -18.18
N ILE A 86 -6.87 5.69 -18.24
CA ILE A 86 -5.48 5.27 -18.46
C ILE A 86 -5.44 4.23 -19.58
N TRP A 87 -4.35 4.24 -20.34
CA TRP A 87 -4.08 3.21 -21.34
C TRP A 87 -3.44 1.99 -20.67
N VAL A 88 -3.94 0.81 -21.01
CA VAL A 88 -3.39 -0.49 -20.64
C VAL A 88 -2.97 -1.18 -21.92
N ASP A 89 -1.67 -1.22 -22.12
CA ASP A 89 -1.01 -2.06 -23.11
C ASP A 89 -0.95 -3.51 -22.60
N GLY A 90 -0.83 -4.47 -23.51
CA GLY A 90 -0.82 -5.89 -23.19
C GLY A 90 -0.64 -6.78 -24.40
N TYR A 91 -0.81 -8.09 -24.18
CA TYR A 91 -0.46 -9.15 -25.11
C TYR A 91 -1.65 -10.09 -25.27
N ASP A 92 -2.32 -10.05 -26.42
CA ASP A 92 -3.41 -10.97 -26.78
C ASP A 92 -2.87 -12.21 -27.49
N ASN A 93 -3.25 -13.39 -27.03
CA ASN A 93 -2.85 -14.65 -27.65
C ASN A 93 -3.49 -14.73 -29.04
N ASN A 94 -2.68 -14.80 -30.09
CA ASN A 94 -3.15 -14.83 -31.49
C ASN A 94 -3.20 -16.26 -32.08
N GLY A 95 -2.80 -17.29 -31.32
CA GLY A 95 -2.79 -18.68 -31.76
C GLY A 95 -1.69 -19.06 -32.77
N ILE A 96 -0.76 -18.14 -33.05
CA ILE A 96 0.38 -18.29 -33.97
C ILE A 96 1.68 -18.32 -33.16
N PRO A 97 2.19 -19.49 -32.74
CA PRO A 97 3.42 -19.60 -31.94
C PRO A 97 4.67 -19.22 -32.73
N GLY A 98 5.75 -18.90 -32.02
CA GLY A 98 7.09 -18.78 -32.61
C GLY A 98 7.83 -20.12 -32.67
N GLY A 99 9.16 -20.05 -32.55
CA GLY A 99 10.06 -21.19 -32.45
C GLY A 99 10.69 -21.66 -33.76
N GLU A 100 11.46 -22.75 -33.66
CA GLU A 100 12.23 -23.31 -34.77
C GLU A 100 11.36 -23.65 -35.99
N TYR A 101 10.10 -24.07 -35.76
CA TYR A 101 9.21 -24.52 -36.83
C TYR A 101 8.78 -23.39 -37.80
N LEU A 102 8.59 -22.17 -37.29
CA LEU A 102 8.37 -20.98 -38.14
C LEU A 102 9.66 -20.23 -38.48
N GLY A 103 10.83 -20.70 -38.00
CA GLY A 103 12.12 -20.05 -38.20
C GLY A 103 12.24 -18.65 -37.58
N ARG A 104 11.37 -18.31 -36.62
CA ARG A 104 11.33 -17.00 -35.94
C ARG A 104 10.90 -17.15 -34.48
N ASN A 105 11.50 -16.36 -33.58
CA ASN A 105 10.90 -16.15 -32.27
C ASN A 105 9.67 -15.23 -32.42
N LEU A 106 8.67 -15.44 -31.57
CA LEU A 106 7.57 -14.52 -31.41
C LEU A 106 8.03 -13.31 -30.57
N SER A 107 7.64 -12.09 -30.96
CA SER A 107 7.93 -10.87 -30.19
C SER A 107 6.70 -10.39 -29.44
N CYS A 108 6.89 -9.78 -28.27
CA CYS A 108 5.78 -9.23 -27.48
C CYS A 108 5.01 -8.13 -28.23
N GLU A 109 5.69 -7.36 -29.08
CA GLU A 109 5.06 -6.39 -29.99
C GLU A 109 4.04 -7.03 -30.95
N SER A 110 4.27 -8.28 -31.38
CA SER A 110 3.36 -9.01 -32.28
C SER A 110 2.08 -9.54 -31.62
N LEU A 111 2.01 -9.48 -30.29
CA LEU A 111 0.80 -9.74 -29.49
C LEU A 111 0.11 -8.45 -29.03
N GLY A 112 0.67 -7.28 -29.37
CA GLY A 112 0.30 -5.99 -28.79
C GLY A 112 -1.19 -5.68 -28.90
N HIS A 113 -1.85 -5.47 -27.77
CA HIS A 113 -3.23 -5.03 -27.66
C HIS A 113 -3.39 -3.97 -26.57
N SER A 114 -3.78 -2.76 -26.97
CA SER A 114 -3.98 -1.61 -26.08
C SER A 114 -5.47 -1.29 -25.90
N ALA A 115 -5.88 -0.99 -24.67
CA ALA A 115 -7.23 -0.52 -24.36
C ALA A 115 -7.22 0.59 -23.31
N GLU A 116 -8.25 1.44 -23.31
CA GLU A 116 -8.46 2.45 -22.27
C GLU A 116 -9.34 1.86 -21.14
N ILE A 117 -8.94 2.06 -19.89
CA ILE A 117 -9.72 1.73 -18.69
C ILE A 117 -9.87 2.96 -17.81
N GLY A 118 -10.94 3.03 -17.03
CA GLY A 118 -11.13 4.08 -16.02
C GLY A 118 -10.56 3.66 -14.67
N VAL A 119 -9.90 4.56 -13.95
CA VAL A 119 -9.39 4.31 -12.59
C VAL A 119 -9.80 5.44 -11.63
N GLN A 120 -10.29 5.10 -10.44
CA GLN A 120 -10.52 6.06 -9.35
C GLN A 120 -9.36 6.08 -8.36
N GLU A 121 -9.20 7.18 -7.62
CA GLU A 121 -8.28 7.27 -6.49
C GLU A 121 -8.62 6.20 -5.43
N SER A 122 -7.61 5.44 -4.99
CA SER A 122 -7.77 4.41 -3.98
C SER A 122 -7.92 5.01 -2.57
N PHE A 123 -8.55 4.25 -1.68
CA PHE A 123 -8.75 4.67 -0.30
C PHE A 123 -8.34 3.59 0.69
N PHE A 124 -7.88 4.03 1.86
CA PHE A 124 -7.37 3.14 2.90
C PHE A 124 -8.51 2.51 3.70
N LEU A 125 -8.35 1.23 4.04
CA LEU A 125 -9.11 0.61 5.12
C LEU A 125 -8.32 0.75 6.43
N HIS A 126 -9.00 0.66 7.57
CA HIS A 126 -8.38 0.72 8.91
C HIS A 126 -8.92 -0.40 9.81
N ASP A 127 -8.25 -0.66 10.93
CA ASP A 127 -8.65 -1.67 11.92
C ASP A 127 -8.30 -1.15 13.32
N ASN A 128 -8.95 -1.70 14.34
CA ASN A 128 -8.83 -1.25 15.71
C ASN A 128 -7.83 -2.12 16.49
N PHE A 129 -6.55 -1.72 16.50
CA PHE A 129 -5.52 -2.44 17.26
C PHE A 129 -5.80 -2.48 18.78
N VAL A 130 -6.62 -1.61 19.35
CA VAL A 130 -7.02 -1.70 20.77
C VAL A 130 -7.96 -2.88 21.00
N GLU A 131 -8.91 -3.08 20.09
CA GLU A 131 -9.84 -4.20 20.13
C GLU A 131 -9.11 -5.54 19.91
N ILE A 132 -8.27 -5.62 18.86
CA ILE A 132 -7.44 -6.79 18.57
C ILE A 132 -6.54 -7.13 19.77
N ALA A 133 -5.90 -6.13 20.37
CA ALA A 133 -5.05 -6.33 21.54
C ALA A 133 -5.85 -6.88 22.73
N GLY A 134 -7.09 -6.43 22.93
CA GLY A 134 -7.99 -6.95 23.97
C GLY A 134 -8.49 -8.37 23.68
N GLU A 135 -8.82 -8.68 22.42
CA GLU A 135 -9.23 -10.03 21.97
C GLU A 135 -8.09 -11.05 22.14
N LEU A 136 -6.84 -10.62 21.97
CA LEU A 136 -5.64 -11.47 21.97
C LEU A 136 -4.75 -11.35 23.22
N ASP A 137 -5.11 -10.56 24.24
CA ASP A 137 -4.29 -10.32 25.45
C ASP A 137 -3.98 -11.62 26.21
N SER A 138 -4.92 -12.57 26.22
CA SER A 138 -4.73 -13.88 26.88
C SER A 138 -3.91 -14.87 26.06
N HIS A 139 -3.53 -14.56 24.82
CA HIS A 139 -2.85 -15.50 23.94
C HIS A 139 -1.37 -15.68 24.35
N PRO A 140 -0.87 -16.91 24.64
CA PRO A 140 0.46 -17.11 25.25
C PRO A 140 1.69 -16.61 24.46
N MET A 141 1.51 -16.25 23.19
CA MET A 141 2.54 -15.67 22.31
C MET A 141 2.48 -14.15 22.19
N VAL A 142 1.43 -13.52 22.72
CA VAL A 142 1.27 -12.06 22.81
C VAL A 142 1.85 -11.62 24.15
N ASP A 143 3.06 -11.05 24.09
CA ASP A 143 3.81 -10.59 25.25
C ASP A 143 4.40 -9.21 24.96
N TYR A 144 3.90 -8.20 25.66
CA TYR A 144 4.32 -6.81 25.51
C TYR A 144 5.59 -6.47 26.30
N VAL A 145 6.10 -7.32 27.20
CA VAL A 145 7.30 -7.03 28.02
C VAL A 145 8.52 -6.62 27.17
N PRO A 146 8.83 -7.26 26.03
CA PRO A 146 9.92 -6.83 25.15
C PRO A 146 9.66 -5.48 24.47
N SER A 147 8.39 -5.11 24.24
CA SER A 147 8.01 -3.79 23.70
C SER A 147 8.13 -2.71 24.78
N LEU A 148 7.66 -2.98 26.00
CA LEU A 148 7.80 -2.08 27.15
C LEU A 148 9.26 -1.72 27.45
N ALA A 149 10.17 -2.69 27.33
CA ALA A 149 11.61 -2.48 27.54
C ALA A 149 12.25 -1.46 26.57
N LYS A 150 11.63 -1.14 25.42
CA LYS A 150 12.09 -0.07 24.53
C LYS A 150 11.73 1.34 25.02
N PHE A 151 10.69 1.48 25.83
CA PHE A 151 10.19 2.77 26.33
C PHE A 151 10.76 3.12 27.72
N ALA A 152 11.90 2.53 28.10
CA ALA A 152 12.44 2.55 29.45
C ALA A 152 12.69 3.94 30.08
N ASP A 153 12.79 5.00 29.26
CA ASP A 153 13.07 6.37 29.69
C ASP A 153 11.87 7.35 29.56
N GLY A 154 10.63 6.87 29.38
CA GLY A 154 9.50 7.79 29.23
C GLY A 154 8.09 7.20 29.38
N ALA A 155 7.12 8.09 29.60
CA ALA A 155 5.70 7.75 29.53
C ALA A 155 5.31 7.51 28.06
N PHE A 156 4.91 6.28 27.74
CA PHE A 156 4.37 5.89 26.44
C PHE A 156 2.84 5.79 26.53
N SER A 157 2.14 6.07 25.44
CA SER A 157 0.70 5.80 25.35
C SER A 157 0.42 4.35 24.93
N LEU A 158 -0.75 3.82 25.31
CA LEU A 158 -1.21 2.51 24.81
C LEU A 158 -1.20 2.46 23.28
N GLN A 159 -1.61 3.55 22.61
CA GLN A 159 -1.61 3.65 21.15
C GLN A 159 -0.20 3.50 20.55
N GLN A 160 0.84 4.08 21.18
CA GLN A 160 2.23 3.92 20.74
C GLN A 160 2.75 2.49 20.94
N LEU A 161 2.39 1.84 22.06
CA LEU A 161 2.73 0.45 22.32
C LEU A 161 2.08 -0.49 21.28
N LEU A 162 0.80 -0.27 20.96
CA LEU A 162 0.05 -1.10 20.02
C LEU A 162 0.50 -0.87 18.58
N ALA A 163 0.61 0.39 18.13
CA ALA A 163 1.08 0.73 16.77
C ALA A 163 2.54 0.33 16.49
N SER A 164 3.33 0.06 17.54
CA SER A 164 4.67 -0.53 17.39
C SER A 164 4.67 -2.06 17.48
N SER A 165 3.72 -2.68 18.19
CA SER A 165 3.69 -4.14 18.42
C SER A 165 2.80 -4.92 17.44
N TRP A 166 1.89 -4.24 16.72
CA TRP A 166 0.96 -4.84 15.77
C TRP A 166 1.11 -4.25 14.37
N ASP A 167 1.08 -5.10 13.35
CA ASP A 167 0.94 -4.73 11.94
C ASP A 167 -0.22 -5.50 11.29
N ARG A 168 -0.76 -4.96 10.19
CA ARG A 168 -1.84 -5.59 9.40
C ARG A 168 -1.45 -5.61 7.92
N LEU A 169 -1.41 -6.79 7.33
CA LEU A 169 -1.00 -7.03 5.94
C LEU A 169 -2.08 -7.78 5.13
N ALA A 170 -1.90 -7.78 3.81
CA ALA A 170 -2.51 -8.72 2.87
C ALA A 170 -4.03 -8.87 3.04
N THR A 171 -4.75 -7.75 3.16
CA THR A 171 -6.22 -7.77 3.22
C THR A 171 -6.78 -8.15 1.87
N ALA A 172 -7.45 -9.31 1.83
CA ALA A 172 -8.20 -9.79 0.68
C ALA A 172 -9.69 -9.75 1.02
N CYS A 173 -10.54 -9.36 0.08
CA CYS A 173 -11.99 -9.24 0.27
C CYS A 173 -12.79 -9.99 -0.80
N VAL A 174 -14.05 -10.33 -0.47
CA VAL A 174 -15.09 -10.82 -1.39
C VAL A 174 -16.43 -10.12 -1.10
N TRP A 175 -17.25 -9.97 -2.14
CA TRP A 175 -18.63 -9.52 -2.03
C TRP A 175 -19.56 -10.69 -1.67
N MET A 176 -20.49 -10.46 -0.75
CA MET A 176 -21.51 -11.43 -0.35
C MET A 176 -22.89 -10.85 -0.71
N PRO A 177 -23.44 -11.22 -1.90
CA PRO A 177 -24.65 -10.58 -2.42
C PRO A 177 -25.86 -10.76 -1.51
N ASP A 178 -26.01 -11.94 -0.90
CA ASP A 178 -27.11 -12.30 0.02
C ASP A 178 -27.14 -11.45 1.30
N HIS A 179 -26.07 -10.71 1.57
CA HIS A 179 -25.90 -9.86 2.75
C HIS A 179 -25.65 -8.38 2.42
N GLY A 180 -25.42 -8.02 1.15
CA GLY A 180 -25.14 -6.64 0.74
C GLY A 180 -23.84 -6.05 1.29
N VAL A 181 -22.83 -6.89 1.56
CA VAL A 181 -21.59 -6.49 2.24
C VAL A 181 -20.33 -7.14 1.63
N HIS A 182 -19.18 -6.51 1.84
CA HIS A 182 -17.87 -7.11 1.62
C HIS A 182 -17.38 -7.78 2.91
N LEU A 183 -16.95 -9.05 2.82
CA LEU A 183 -16.12 -9.70 3.83
C LEU A 183 -14.66 -9.55 3.46
N CYS A 184 -13.89 -8.90 4.32
CA CYS A 184 -12.45 -8.74 4.19
C CYS A 184 -11.73 -9.57 5.25
N VAL A 185 -10.67 -10.28 4.87
CA VAL A 185 -9.78 -11.02 5.76
C VAL A 185 -8.39 -10.43 5.66
N SER A 186 -7.86 -10.00 6.80
CA SER A 186 -6.50 -9.45 6.94
C SER A 186 -5.60 -10.38 7.73
N ARG A 187 -4.29 -10.36 7.43
CA ARG A 187 -3.27 -10.93 8.32
C ARG A 187 -2.90 -9.90 9.38
N ILE A 188 -3.23 -10.18 10.64
CA ILE A 188 -2.74 -9.39 11.79
C ILE A 188 -1.49 -10.05 12.35
N ILE A 189 -0.44 -9.27 12.63
CA ILE A 189 0.88 -9.78 13.01
C ILE A 189 1.33 -9.17 14.33
N PHE A 190 1.77 -10.01 15.26
CA PHE A 190 2.38 -9.59 16.52
C PHE A 190 3.92 -9.56 16.44
N HIS A 191 4.48 -8.43 16.85
CA HIS A 191 5.91 -8.12 16.81
C HIS A 191 6.43 -7.75 18.22
N PRO A 192 6.94 -8.72 19.01
CA PRO A 192 7.47 -8.45 20.34
C PRO A 192 8.69 -7.54 20.25
N GLY A 193 8.68 -6.45 21.02
CA GLY A 193 9.74 -5.45 20.92
C GLY A 193 9.60 -4.55 19.71
N GLY A 194 8.43 -4.48 19.07
CA GLY A 194 8.14 -3.64 17.90
C GLY A 194 9.21 -3.69 16.82
N ARG A 195 9.43 -4.90 16.31
CA ARG A 195 10.39 -5.22 15.25
C ARG A 195 9.65 -5.91 14.11
N ARG A 196 9.33 -5.15 13.06
CA ARG A 196 8.60 -5.64 11.87
C ARG A 196 9.29 -6.83 11.21
N ASP A 197 10.63 -6.89 11.27
CA ASP A 197 11.44 -8.00 10.78
C ASP A 197 11.30 -9.30 11.61
N ARG A 198 10.57 -9.28 12.74
CA ARG A 198 10.41 -10.39 13.68
C ARG A 198 8.94 -10.66 13.99
N CYS A 199 8.21 -11.22 13.03
CA CYS A 199 6.89 -11.80 13.28
C CYS A 199 7.01 -12.94 14.31
N ARG A 200 6.32 -12.81 15.45
CA ARG A 200 6.21 -13.86 16.47
C ARG A 200 5.13 -14.86 16.09
N ILE A 201 3.94 -14.33 15.84
CA ILE A 201 2.74 -15.04 15.47
C ILE A 201 1.85 -14.09 14.66
N SER A 202 1.03 -14.64 13.78
CA SER A 202 -0.03 -13.91 13.09
C SER A 202 -1.36 -14.65 13.14
N PHE A 203 -2.44 -13.92 12.86
CA PHE A 203 -3.82 -14.38 12.93
C PHE A 203 -4.61 -13.89 11.71
N LEU A 204 -5.70 -14.57 11.36
CA LEU A 204 -6.67 -14.05 10.41
C LEU A 204 -7.72 -13.20 11.15
N ARG A 205 -7.97 -11.98 10.67
CA ARG A 205 -8.99 -11.08 11.19
C ARG A 205 -10.03 -10.81 10.10
N GLY A 206 -11.27 -11.20 10.36
CA GLY A 206 -12.43 -10.90 9.51
C GLY A 206 -13.04 -9.55 9.88
N GLN A 207 -13.27 -8.71 8.88
CA GLN A 207 -13.99 -7.43 8.99
C GLN A 207 -15.12 -7.40 7.94
N ILE A 208 -16.25 -6.78 8.28
CA ILE A 208 -17.38 -6.57 7.37
C ILE A 208 -17.45 -5.09 7.00
N TYR A 209 -17.65 -4.81 5.72
CA TYR A 209 -17.86 -3.46 5.19
C TYR A 209 -19.15 -3.41 4.37
N SER A 210 -19.89 -2.30 4.42
CA SER A 210 -21.02 -2.05 3.52
C SER A 210 -20.57 -1.92 2.06
N GLU A 211 -21.52 -1.93 1.13
CA GLU A 211 -21.32 -1.61 -0.29
C GLU A 211 -20.54 -0.30 -0.55
N ASP A 212 -20.72 0.70 0.32
CA ASP A 212 -20.02 1.98 0.28
C ASP A 212 -18.67 2.00 1.05
N TRP A 213 -18.22 0.82 1.51
CA TRP A 213 -16.99 0.59 2.27
C TRP A 213 -16.95 1.25 3.65
N VAL A 214 -18.10 1.33 4.32
CA VAL A 214 -18.20 1.70 5.75
C VAL A 214 -18.01 0.44 6.60
N HIS A 215 -17.07 0.46 7.56
CA HIS A 215 -16.85 -0.67 8.48
C HIS A 215 -18.08 -0.88 9.38
N LEU A 216 -18.53 -2.13 9.51
CA LEU A 216 -19.73 -2.49 10.27
C LEU A 216 -19.37 -3.22 11.57
N ASP A 217 -19.19 -2.45 12.65
CA ASP A 217 -18.89 -2.99 13.97
C ASP A 217 -20.07 -3.76 14.59
N ARG A 218 -19.78 -4.93 15.18
CA ARG A 218 -20.75 -5.86 15.77
C ARG A 218 -21.80 -6.37 14.77
N TYR A 219 -21.47 -6.40 13.49
CA TYR A 219 -22.34 -6.92 12.43
C TYR A 219 -22.63 -8.42 12.64
N LYS A 220 -23.91 -8.79 12.65
CA LYS A 220 -24.39 -10.17 12.83
C LYS A 220 -24.71 -10.80 11.48
N LEU A 221 -23.75 -11.51 10.91
CA LEU A 221 -23.96 -12.31 9.70
C LEU A 221 -24.70 -13.60 10.07
N LYS A 222 -25.70 -13.99 9.27
CA LYS A 222 -26.47 -15.23 9.47
C LYS A 222 -26.30 -16.15 8.29
N TRP A 223 -25.74 -17.33 8.52
CA TRP A 223 -25.53 -18.37 7.50
C TRP A 223 -25.99 -19.72 8.05
N LYS A 224 -26.90 -20.40 7.34
CA LYS A 224 -27.46 -21.72 7.69
C LYS A 224 -27.90 -21.89 9.16
N GLY A 225 -28.42 -20.81 9.75
CA GLY A 225 -28.91 -20.77 11.14
C GLY A 225 -27.84 -20.42 12.19
N GLN A 226 -26.57 -20.35 11.82
CA GLN A 226 -25.48 -19.85 12.66
C GLN A 226 -25.42 -18.32 12.58
N GLU A 227 -25.21 -17.66 13.71
CA GLU A 227 -24.95 -16.22 13.78
C GLU A 227 -23.46 -15.98 14.09
N ILE A 228 -22.81 -15.18 13.25
CA ILE A 228 -21.38 -14.86 13.33
C ILE A 228 -21.27 -13.35 13.51
N VAL A 229 -20.64 -12.93 14.61
CA VAL A 229 -20.43 -11.51 14.91
C VAL A 229 -19.08 -11.09 14.34
N PHE A 230 -19.08 -9.98 13.61
CA PHE A 230 -17.89 -9.33 13.07
C PHE A 230 -17.68 -7.94 13.69
N PRO A 231 -16.44 -7.42 13.70
CA PRO A 231 -15.22 -8.09 13.28
C PRO A 231 -14.79 -9.21 14.27
N LYS A 232 -14.01 -10.18 13.80
CA LYS A 232 -13.66 -11.42 14.55
C LYS A 232 -12.24 -11.88 14.20
N VAL A 233 -11.44 -12.28 15.18
CA VAL A 233 -10.26 -13.13 14.91
C VAL A 233 -10.72 -14.57 14.71
N PHE A 234 -10.27 -15.18 13.62
CA PHE A 234 -10.53 -16.60 13.36
C PHE A 234 -9.49 -17.46 14.06
N ASP A 235 -9.95 -18.52 14.73
CA ASP A 235 -9.05 -19.62 15.09
C ASP A 235 -8.75 -20.43 13.82
N THR A 236 -7.47 -20.75 13.63
CA THR A 236 -6.97 -21.50 12.48
C THR A 236 -6.13 -22.70 12.91
N ASP A 237 -6.33 -23.19 14.14
CA ASP A 237 -5.54 -24.27 14.77
C ASP A 237 -4.02 -23.97 14.75
N THR A 238 -3.64 -22.71 15.03
CA THR A 238 -2.24 -22.28 14.95
C THR A 238 -1.40 -22.94 16.05
N GLU A 239 -0.63 -23.95 15.67
CA GLU A 239 0.39 -24.55 16.53
C GLU A 239 1.61 -23.63 16.72
N PHE A 240 2.11 -23.53 17.95
CA PHE A 240 3.30 -22.74 18.27
C PHE A 240 4.17 -23.36 19.37
N LYS A 241 5.41 -22.89 19.48
CA LYS A 241 6.30 -23.15 20.62
C LYS A 241 6.64 -21.82 21.29
N LEU A 242 6.52 -21.76 22.62
CA LEU A 242 6.87 -20.56 23.39
C LEU A 242 8.30 -20.09 23.06
N GLY A 243 8.45 -18.80 22.78
CA GLY A 243 9.73 -18.21 22.38
C GLY A 243 10.11 -18.38 20.90
N GLY A 244 9.39 -19.21 20.12
CA GLY A 244 9.56 -19.32 18.66
C GLY A 244 9.02 -18.11 17.88
N GLN A 245 9.01 -18.19 16.55
CA GLN A 245 8.68 -17.10 15.61
C GLN A 245 8.05 -17.67 14.32
N LEU A 246 7.45 -16.79 13.51
CA LEU A 246 6.83 -17.10 12.20
C LEU A 246 5.67 -18.12 12.27
N TYR A 247 4.88 -18.10 13.36
CA TYR A 247 3.70 -18.97 13.50
C TYR A 247 2.43 -18.34 12.93
N GLY A 248 1.49 -19.21 12.57
CA GLY A 248 0.17 -18.84 12.10
C GLY A 248 0.10 -18.46 10.61
N PRO A 249 -1.10 -18.05 10.15
CA PRO A 249 -1.43 -17.79 8.75
C PRO A 249 -0.63 -16.65 8.11
N GLU A 250 -0.12 -16.89 6.90
CA GLU A 250 0.51 -15.91 6.00
C GLU A 250 -0.11 -15.91 4.59
N ASP A 251 0.11 -14.81 3.86
CA ASP A 251 -0.30 -14.62 2.45
C ASP A 251 -1.77 -14.97 2.16
N ALA A 252 -2.68 -14.58 3.06
CA ALA A 252 -4.09 -14.93 2.97
C ALA A 252 -4.76 -14.40 1.68
N ARG A 253 -5.68 -15.19 1.13
CA ARG A 253 -6.61 -14.84 0.06
C ARG A 253 -7.98 -15.38 0.41
N ILE A 254 -9.04 -14.75 -0.09
CA ILE A 254 -10.42 -15.21 0.09
C ILE A 254 -11.12 -15.26 -1.27
N ILE A 255 -11.92 -16.29 -1.48
CA ILE A 255 -12.77 -16.48 -2.66
C ILE A 255 -14.15 -16.98 -2.22
N ILE A 256 -15.20 -16.57 -2.92
CA ILE A 256 -16.55 -17.13 -2.81
C ILE A 256 -16.99 -17.61 -4.20
N GLU A 257 -17.88 -18.58 -4.27
CA GLU A 257 -18.35 -19.12 -5.55
C GLU A 257 -19.46 -18.26 -6.13
N GLU A 258 -19.15 -17.52 -7.21
CA GLU A 258 -20.06 -16.55 -7.81
C GLU A 258 -21.33 -17.21 -8.39
N GLY A 259 -22.49 -16.66 -8.05
CA GLY A 259 -23.80 -17.16 -8.49
C GLY A 259 -24.16 -18.52 -7.92
N VAL A 260 -23.81 -18.76 -6.66
CA VAL A 260 -24.20 -19.93 -5.86
C VAL A 260 -24.75 -19.42 -4.53
N ASP A 261 -26.04 -19.68 -4.30
CA ASP A 261 -26.72 -19.29 -3.08
C ASP A 261 -26.16 -20.10 -1.90
N ASP A 262 -26.14 -19.50 -0.70
CA ASP A 262 -25.62 -20.14 0.52
C ASP A 262 -24.12 -20.55 0.44
N ALA A 263 -23.38 -20.08 -0.57
CA ALA A 263 -21.96 -20.35 -0.75
C ALA A 263 -21.16 -19.80 0.43
N GLU A 264 -20.26 -20.64 0.95
CA GLU A 264 -19.36 -20.23 2.00
C GLU A 264 -18.05 -19.73 1.39
N PRO A 265 -17.50 -18.60 1.83
CA PRO A 265 -16.17 -18.18 1.45
C PRO A 265 -15.10 -19.22 1.81
N VAL A 266 -14.05 -19.33 1.02
CA VAL A 266 -12.86 -20.13 1.32
C VAL A 266 -11.69 -19.18 1.45
N VAL A 267 -11.09 -19.15 2.65
CA VAL A 267 -9.82 -18.47 2.90
C VAL A 267 -8.70 -19.47 2.63
N VAL A 268 -7.73 -19.07 1.81
CA VAL A 268 -6.51 -19.83 1.52
C VAL A 268 -5.36 -19.07 2.13
N PHE A 269 -4.46 -19.75 2.83
CA PHE A 269 -3.25 -19.15 3.38
C PHE A 269 -2.12 -20.19 3.42
N ASN A 270 -0.93 -19.78 3.87
CA ASN A 270 0.12 -20.72 4.23
C ASN A 270 0.51 -20.61 5.71
N MET A 271 0.88 -21.72 6.35
CA MET A 271 1.43 -21.71 7.71
C MET A 271 2.34 -22.92 7.99
N ILE A 272 3.05 -22.87 9.11
CA ILE A 272 3.88 -23.96 9.64
C ILE A 272 3.19 -24.63 10.84
N THR A 273 3.20 -25.96 10.89
CA THR A 273 2.60 -26.79 11.96
C THR A 273 3.41 -28.06 12.16
N THR A 274 3.15 -28.87 13.18
CA THR A 274 3.69 -30.24 13.24
C THR A 274 3.12 -31.11 12.13
N HIS A 275 1.84 -30.95 11.75
CA HIS A 275 1.20 -31.64 10.64
C HIS A 275 1.90 -31.43 9.27
N SER A 276 2.66 -30.35 9.12
CA SER A 276 3.45 -30.05 7.92
C SER A 276 4.95 -30.31 8.07
N ASP A 277 5.40 -31.02 9.12
CA ASP A 277 6.82 -31.15 9.50
C ASP A 277 7.54 -29.80 9.64
N TRP A 278 6.83 -28.76 10.10
CA TRP A 278 7.25 -27.36 10.12
C TRP A 278 7.63 -26.77 8.75
N LYS A 279 7.35 -27.47 7.64
CA LYS A 279 7.35 -26.89 6.28
C LYS A 279 6.17 -25.92 6.17
N ARG A 280 6.32 -24.86 5.38
CA ARG A 280 5.22 -23.92 5.12
C ARG A 280 4.28 -24.52 4.09
N ALA A 281 3.13 -25.00 4.56
CA ALA A 281 2.11 -25.67 3.76
C ALA A 281 0.98 -24.72 3.35
N MET A 282 0.27 -25.02 2.25
CA MET A 282 -1.02 -24.42 1.95
C MET A 282 -2.11 -24.98 2.86
N TRP A 283 -3.04 -24.12 3.26
CA TRP A 283 -4.24 -24.47 4.04
C TRP A 283 -5.46 -23.80 3.41
N ILE A 284 -6.60 -24.47 3.53
CA ILE A 284 -7.93 -23.89 3.31
C ILE A 284 -8.64 -23.77 4.65
N PHE A 285 -9.41 -22.70 4.81
CA PHE A 285 -10.24 -22.43 5.97
C PHE A 285 -11.59 -21.88 5.54
N ARG A 286 -12.66 -22.45 6.10
CA ARG A 286 -14.05 -22.12 5.83
C ARG A 286 -14.57 -21.33 7.04
N PRO A 287 -14.75 -20.00 6.94
CA PRO A 287 -14.84 -19.12 8.09
C PRO A 287 -16.20 -19.13 8.80
N PHE A 288 -17.22 -19.79 8.23
CA PHE A 288 -18.54 -19.87 8.84
C PHE A 288 -18.74 -21.22 9.55
N SER A 289 -18.37 -22.32 8.87
CA SER A 289 -18.32 -23.67 9.42
C SER A 289 -17.12 -23.94 10.34
N GLU A 290 -16.17 -23.00 10.40
CA GLU A 290 -14.91 -23.06 11.16
C GLU A 290 -14.08 -24.33 10.85
N GLN A 291 -14.11 -24.79 9.59
CA GLN A 291 -13.37 -25.97 9.13
C GLN A 291 -12.03 -25.58 8.48
N SER A 292 -10.93 -26.19 8.93
CA SER A 292 -9.59 -26.00 8.38
C SER A 292 -9.01 -27.32 7.85
N HIS A 293 -8.37 -27.29 6.68
CA HIS A 293 -7.68 -28.44 6.10
C HIS A 293 -6.33 -28.06 5.48
N ILE A 294 -5.29 -28.84 5.80
CA ILE A 294 -4.00 -28.76 5.14
C ILE A 294 -4.11 -29.34 3.72
N LEU A 295 -3.66 -28.59 2.71
CA LEU A 295 -3.67 -29.10 1.34
C LEU A 295 -2.49 -30.05 1.12
N THR A 296 -2.76 -31.17 0.44
CA THR A 296 -1.79 -32.25 0.21
C THR A 296 -1.91 -32.76 -1.23
N VAL A 297 -0.92 -32.43 -2.06
CA VAL A 297 -0.81 -32.90 -3.43
C VAL A 297 -0.42 -34.38 -3.43
N ARG A 298 -1.19 -35.24 -4.11
CA ARG A 298 -0.90 -36.66 -4.22
C ARG A 298 0.35 -36.91 -5.08
N GLY A 299 1.14 -37.92 -4.71
CA GLY A 299 2.31 -38.36 -5.48
C GLY A 299 3.54 -37.46 -5.39
N THR A 300 3.52 -36.36 -4.63
CA THR A 300 4.66 -35.44 -4.46
C THR A 300 5.10 -35.33 -3.01
N GLU A 301 6.39 -35.02 -2.77
CA GLU A 301 6.83 -34.61 -1.44
C GLU A 301 6.42 -33.16 -1.18
N ARG A 302 5.83 -32.87 -0.01
CA ARG A 302 5.50 -31.50 0.40
C ARG A 302 6.76 -30.61 0.31
N PRO A 303 6.75 -29.50 -0.47
CA PRO A 303 7.90 -28.62 -0.58
C PRO A 303 8.13 -27.86 0.73
N LYS A 304 9.34 -27.31 0.92
CA LYS A 304 9.69 -26.53 2.12
C LYS A 304 8.85 -25.25 2.27
N LYS A 305 8.44 -24.65 1.14
CA LYS A 305 7.76 -23.36 1.09
C LYS A 305 6.69 -23.31 0.00
N GLU A 306 5.43 -23.46 0.37
CA GLU A 306 4.30 -23.07 -0.46
C GLU A 306 4.04 -21.55 -0.34
N LYS A 307 3.84 -20.89 -1.48
CA LYS A 307 3.45 -19.47 -1.63
C LYS A 307 3.03 -19.20 -3.08
N ASN A 308 2.52 -18.01 -3.39
CA ASN A 308 2.29 -17.52 -4.77
C ASN A 308 1.28 -18.33 -5.61
N TRP A 309 0.43 -19.12 -5.00
CA TRP A 309 -0.70 -19.78 -5.65
C TRP A 309 -1.82 -18.76 -5.96
N ALA A 310 -2.80 -19.13 -6.80
CA ALA A 310 -4.00 -18.33 -7.04
C ALA A 310 -5.26 -19.23 -7.09
N PRO A 311 -6.24 -19.07 -6.18
CA PRO A 311 -7.43 -19.93 -6.12
C PRO A 311 -8.50 -19.54 -7.14
N PHE A 312 -9.30 -20.51 -7.58
CA PHE A 312 -10.49 -20.30 -8.43
C PHE A 312 -11.46 -21.49 -8.41
N PHE A 313 -12.71 -21.26 -8.83
CA PHE A 313 -13.72 -22.30 -8.98
C PHE A 313 -14.03 -22.57 -10.45
N VAL A 314 -13.81 -23.80 -10.90
CA VAL A 314 -14.16 -24.28 -12.25
C VAL A 314 -15.52 -24.97 -12.18
N ARG A 315 -16.46 -24.61 -13.06
CA ARG A 315 -17.74 -25.33 -13.15
C ARG A 315 -17.53 -26.65 -13.85
N GLU A 316 -17.94 -27.74 -13.23
CA GLU A 316 -17.87 -29.08 -13.79
C GLU A 316 -19.21 -29.47 -14.45
N LEU A 317 -19.20 -30.51 -15.28
CA LEU A 317 -20.37 -30.96 -16.05
C LEU A 317 -21.39 -31.77 -15.22
N GLU A 318 -21.05 -32.14 -13.99
CA GLU A 318 -21.90 -32.96 -13.13
C GLU A 318 -23.19 -32.23 -12.75
N GLY A 319 -24.34 -32.85 -13.06
CA GLY A 319 -25.67 -32.32 -12.70
C GLY A 319 -26.48 -31.70 -13.83
N ALA A 320 -26.05 -31.76 -15.10
CA ALA A 320 -26.87 -31.31 -16.24
C ALA A 320 -28.19 -32.12 -16.46
N SER A 321 -28.49 -33.10 -15.61
CA SER A 321 -29.82 -33.71 -15.50
C SER A 321 -30.77 -32.80 -14.69
N ASN A 322 -31.62 -32.06 -15.42
CA ASN A 322 -32.62 -31.07 -14.98
C ASN A 322 -32.11 -29.63 -14.91
N SER A 323 -32.42 -28.86 -15.96
CA SER A 323 -32.12 -27.43 -16.13
C SER A 323 -32.97 -26.50 -15.23
N THR A 324 -33.29 -26.94 -14.00
CA THR A 324 -34.22 -26.28 -13.07
C THR A 324 -33.77 -26.30 -11.62
N SER A 325 -32.70 -27.01 -11.26
CA SER A 325 -32.13 -26.97 -9.90
C SER A 325 -31.11 -25.85 -9.76
N GLU A 326 -31.20 -25.11 -8.66
CA GLU A 326 -30.21 -24.10 -8.25
C GLU A 326 -28.81 -24.73 -8.14
N ARG A 327 -27.79 -23.99 -8.59
CA ARG A 327 -26.40 -24.46 -8.59
C ARG A 327 -25.95 -24.68 -7.15
N GLN A 328 -25.44 -25.87 -6.85
CA GLN A 328 -24.94 -26.21 -5.52
C GLN A 328 -23.47 -25.78 -5.35
N PRO A 329 -23.02 -25.50 -4.11
CA PRO A 329 -21.63 -25.25 -3.81
C PRO A 329 -20.71 -26.38 -4.27
N SER A 330 -19.62 -26.00 -4.93
CA SER A 330 -18.58 -26.89 -5.44
C SER A 330 -17.94 -27.68 -4.31
N THR A 331 -17.68 -28.96 -4.56
CA THR A 331 -16.94 -29.86 -3.65
C THR A 331 -15.42 -29.72 -3.79
N HIS A 332 -14.96 -29.03 -4.84
CA HIS A 332 -13.56 -28.83 -5.19
C HIS A 332 -13.24 -27.36 -5.44
N ILE A 333 -12.00 -26.98 -5.17
CA ILE A 333 -11.39 -25.69 -5.49
C ILE A 333 -10.14 -25.95 -6.35
N HIS A 334 -9.89 -25.07 -7.32
CA HIS A 334 -8.73 -25.15 -8.19
C HIS A 334 -7.69 -24.10 -7.82
N PHE A 335 -6.43 -24.37 -8.14
CA PHE A 335 -5.32 -23.44 -7.93
C PHE A 335 -4.42 -23.39 -9.15
N ILE A 336 -4.05 -22.20 -9.62
CA ILE A 336 -2.75 -22.06 -10.28
C ILE A 336 -1.71 -22.26 -9.19
N TRP A 337 -0.96 -23.36 -9.26
CA TRP A 337 0.09 -23.71 -8.30
C TRP A 337 1.44 -23.13 -8.73
N ARG A 338 1.68 -23.08 -10.04
CA ARG A 338 2.85 -22.45 -10.69
C ARG A 338 2.39 -21.82 -12.00
N PHE A 339 3.01 -20.72 -12.41
CA PHE A 339 2.86 -20.12 -13.75
C PHE A 339 3.91 -20.63 -14.74
N GLU A 340 5.01 -21.23 -14.26
CA GLU A 340 6.09 -21.79 -15.08
C GLU A 340 6.51 -23.19 -14.58
N PRO A 341 6.29 -24.24 -15.37
CA PRO A 341 5.19 -24.32 -16.34
C PRO A 341 3.84 -24.09 -15.66
N LEU A 342 2.85 -23.57 -16.38
CA LEU A 342 1.49 -23.39 -15.85
C LEU A 342 0.96 -24.74 -15.31
N THR A 343 0.80 -24.82 -13.99
CA THR A 343 0.38 -26.05 -13.29
C THR A 343 -0.90 -25.78 -12.52
N VAL A 344 -1.95 -26.59 -12.75
CA VAL A 344 -3.23 -26.47 -12.05
C VAL A 344 -3.47 -27.67 -11.15
N LEU A 345 -3.80 -27.37 -9.89
CA LEU A 345 -4.29 -28.35 -8.92
C LEU A 345 -5.82 -28.33 -8.87
N LYS A 346 -6.44 -29.49 -8.65
CA LYS A 346 -7.83 -29.64 -8.18
C LYS A 346 -7.78 -30.23 -6.77
N CYS A 347 -8.37 -29.53 -5.80
CA CYS A 347 -8.34 -29.90 -4.38
C CYS A 347 -9.75 -30.10 -3.83
N GLN A 348 -9.98 -31.18 -3.08
CA GLN A 348 -11.25 -31.44 -2.42
C GLN A 348 -11.39 -30.61 -1.14
N LEU A 349 -12.46 -29.82 -1.03
CA LEU A 349 -12.65 -28.86 0.08
C LEU A 349 -12.84 -29.51 1.45
N SER A 350 -13.33 -30.75 1.51
CA SER A 350 -13.62 -31.47 2.77
C SER A 350 -12.47 -32.33 3.30
N THR A 351 -11.36 -32.45 2.56
CA THR A 351 -10.22 -33.30 2.93
C THR A 351 -8.86 -32.66 2.73
N GLY A 352 -8.78 -31.60 1.90
CA GLY A 352 -7.53 -30.99 1.48
C GLY A 352 -6.70 -31.83 0.51
N MET A 353 -7.19 -32.99 0.05
CA MET A 353 -6.47 -33.80 -0.94
C MET A 353 -6.52 -33.13 -2.31
N CYS A 354 -5.35 -32.99 -2.95
CA CYS A 354 -5.18 -32.34 -4.23
C CYS A 354 -4.55 -33.28 -5.27
N ASP A 355 -4.99 -33.17 -6.52
CA ASP A 355 -4.40 -33.83 -7.68
C ASP A 355 -3.92 -32.75 -8.68
N VAL A 356 -2.80 -33.00 -9.37
CA VAL A 356 -2.40 -32.18 -10.53
C VAL A 356 -3.29 -32.56 -11.70
N VAL A 357 -4.12 -31.63 -12.15
CA VAL A 357 -5.06 -31.84 -13.27
C VAL A 357 -4.56 -31.27 -14.59
N PHE A 358 -3.54 -30.41 -14.55
CA PHE A 358 -2.90 -29.87 -15.73
C PHE A 358 -1.45 -29.44 -15.42
N GLU A 359 -0.53 -29.71 -16.35
CA GLU A 359 0.81 -29.14 -16.39
C GLU A 359 1.11 -28.78 -17.86
N GLN A 360 1.46 -27.52 -18.11
CA GLN A 360 1.75 -27.00 -19.44
C GLN A 360 3.03 -27.61 -20.01
N ALA A 361 2.89 -28.25 -21.17
CA ALA A 361 4.01 -28.65 -22.01
C ALA A 361 4.01 -27.82 -23.31
N VAL A 362 5.17 -27.31 -23.69
CA VAL A 362 5.41 -26.61 -24.97
C VAL A 362 6.42 -27.42 -25.76
N LEU A 363 6.13 -27.68 -27.03
CA LEU A 363 7.06 -28.38 -27.91
C LEU A 363 8.24 -27.46 -28.23
N PRO A 364 9.51 -27.93 -28.23
CA PRO A 364 10.66 -27.10 -28.58
C PRO A 364 10.53 -26.42 -29.95
N ALA A 365 9.86 -27.08 -30.90
CA ALA A 365 9.56 -26.57 -32.22
C ALA A 365 8.67 -25.30 -32.23
N LEU A 366 7.87 -25.11 -31.17
CA LEU A 366 6.93 -24.00 -30.99
C LEU A 366 7.35 -23.00 -29.89
N SER A 367 8.53 -23.18 -29.29
CA SER A 367 9.00 -22.36 -28.16
C SER A 367 9.78 -21.14 -28.67
N SER A 368 9.33 -19.94 -28.31
CA SER A 368 10.10 -18.72 -28.48
C SER A 368 11.20 -18.59 -27.41
N GLN A 369 12.10 -17.62 -27.58
CA GLN A 369 13.06 -17.19 -26.55
C GLN A 369 12.77 -15.74 -26.17
N HIS A 370 12.85 -15.45 -24.87
CA HIS A 370 12.50 -14.17 -24.25
C HIS A 370 13.62 -13.73 -23.28
N ASP A 371 13.68 -12.43 -22.98
CA ASP A 371 14.63 -11.85 -22.00
C ASP A 371 13.97 -11.72 -20.62
N ASP A 372 13.37 -12.82 -20.16
CA ASP A 372 12.54 -12.94 -18.97
C ASP A 372 13.32 -13.35 -17.70
N HIS A 373 14.63 -13.56 -17.81
CA HIS A 373 15.44 -14.34 -16.85
C HIS A 373 15.60 -13.72 -15.44
N ASP A 374 15.24 -12.45 -15.29
CA ASP A 374 15.20 -11.72 -14.01
C ASP A 374 13.76 -11.56 -13.47
N GLY A 375 12.75 -11.96 -14.24
CA GLY A 375 11.34 -11.98 -13.90
C GLY A 375 10.88 -13.34 -13.35
N SER A 376 9.65 -13.37 -12.83
CA SER A 376 8.99 -14.58 -12.33
C SER A 376 7.53 -14.25 -12.00
N LEU A 377 6.60 -14.67 -12.86
CA LEU A 377 5.17 -14.48 -12.67
C LEU A 377 4.66 -15.32 -11.50
N ARG A 378 3.90 -14.69 -10.61
CA ARG A 378 3.46 -15.24 -9.33
C ARG A 378 2.00 -14.90 -9.07
N GLY A 379 1.34 -15.71 -8.24
CA GLY A 379 -0.03 -15.43 -7.82
C GLY A 379 -0.18 -14.06 -7.15
N GLY A 380 -1.29 -13.41 -7.46
CA GLY A 380 -1.73 -12.14 -6.89
C GLY A 380 -3.14 -12.32 -6.32
N THR A 381 -4.19 -11.96 -7.06
CA THR A 381 -5.60 -12.20 -6.68
C THR A 381 -6.01 -13.66 -6.86
N GLN A 382 -7.21 -13.99 -6.39
CA GLN A 382 -7.98 -15.12 -6.91
C GLN A 382 -8.38 -14.87 -8.38
N LEU A 383 -8.75 -15.92 -9.12
CA LEU A 383 -9.36 -15.74 -10.45
C LEU A 383 -10.88 -15.74 -10.32
N VAL A 384 -11.55 -14.79 -10.97
CA VAL A 384 -13.02 -14.67 -11.01
C VAL A 384 -13.52 -14.94 -12.45
N PRO A 385 -14.70 -15.58 -12.62
CA PRO A 385 -15.19 -15.93 -13.95
C PRO A 385 -15.56 -14.69 -14.78
N VAL A 386 -15.20 -14.69 -16.06
CA VAL A 386 -15.56 -13.63 -17.01
C VAL A 386 -17.04 -13.78 -17.41
N PRO A 387 -17.88 -12.75 -17.28
CA PRO A 387 -19.29 -12.82 -17.65
C PRO A 387 -19.49 -12.59 -19.15
N LEU A 388 -20.34 -13.41 -19.79
CA LEU A 388 -20.71 -13.25 -21.20
C LEU A 388 -21.56 -11.99 -21.46
N SER A 389 -22.36 -11.60 -20.47
CA SER A 389 -23.25 -10.46 -20.59
C SER A 389 -23.35 -9.69 -19.28
N THR A 390 -23.40 -8.36 -19.39
CA THR A 390 -23.65 -7.47 -18.27
C THR A 390 -25.07 -7.64 -17.72
N LYS A 391 -26.05 -7.99 -18.56
CA LYS A 391 -27.46 -8.12 -18.17
C LYS A 391 -27.75 -9.43 -17.46
N LYS A 392 -28.23 -9.36 -16.21
CA LYS A 392 -28.93 -10.50 -15.56
C LYS A 392 -30.21 -10.80 -16.34
N THR A 393 -30.40 -12.06 -16.74
CA THR A 393 -31.71 -12.53 -17.21
C THR A 393 -32.18 -13.64 -16.27
N LYS A 394 -33.45 -13.62 -15.87
CA LYS A 394 -34.03 -14.53 -14.85
C LYS A 394 -33.98 -16.03 -15.21
N SER A 395 -33.47 -16.40 -16.38
CA SER A 395 -33.53 -17.75 -16.95
C SER A 395 -32.19 -18.24 -17.54
N LYS A 396 -31.11 -17.46 -17.50
CA LYS A 396 -29.79 -17.87 -17.98
C LYS A 396 -28.69 -17.45 -17.02
N SER A 397 -27.73 -18.34 -16.79
CA SER A 397 -26.43 -17.98 -16.18
C SER A 397 -25.77 -16.87 -16.99
N ARG A 398 -25.18 -15.88 -16.32
CA ARG A 398 -24.37 -14.83 -16.98
C ARG A 398 -23.00 -15.35 -17.46
N PHE A 399 -22.67 -16.60 -17.12
CA PHE A 399 -21.47 -17.33 -17.52
C PHE A 399 -21.83 -18.42 -18.54
N GLY A 400 -20.95 -18.66 -19.52
CA GLY A 400 -21.22 -19.53 -20.67
C GLY A 400 -21.33 -21.03 -20.38
N SER A 401 -21.01 -21.85 -21.37
CA SER A 401 -20.94 -23.31 -21.19
C SER A 401 -19.89 -23.70 -20.14
N PRO A 402 -20.08 -24.75 -19.32
CA PRO A 402 -19.00 -25.32 -18.51
C PRO A 402 -17.85 -25.86 -19.39
N ASN A 403 -18.10 -26.19 -20.66
CA ASN A 403 -17.08 -26.67 -21.60
C ASN A 403 -16.06 -25.60 -21.99
N VAL A 404 -16.35 -24.30 -21.81
CA VAL A 404 -15.44 -23.19 -22.17
C VAL A 404 -15.62 -22.05 -21.18
N GLN A 405 -14.64 -21.87 -20.32
CA GLN A 405 -14.66 -20.91 -19.21
C GLN A 405 -13.45 -20.00 -19.30
N ALA A 406 -13.66 -18.69 -19.19
CA ALA A 406 -12.61 -17.70 -19.07
C ALA A 406 -12.64 -17.10 -17.65
N PHE A 407 -11.48 -16.80 -17.12
CA PHE A 407 -11.29 -16.25 -15.78
C PHE A 407 -10.30 -15.10 -15.84
N VAL A 408 -10.60 -14.01 -15.13
CA VAL A 408 -9.71 -12.86 -14.99
C VAL A 408 -9.10 -12.82 -13.59
N SER A 409 -7.85 -12.39 -13.50
CA SER A 409 -7.12 -12.18 -12.25
C SER A 409 -6.10 -11.07 -12.40
N PHE A 410 -5.51 -10.65 -11.29
CA PHE A 410 -4.29 -9.87 -11.31
C PHE A 410 -3.17 -10.68 -10.64
N PRO A 411 -2.32 -11.40 -11.39
CA PRO A 411 -1.05 -11.92 -10.89
C PRO A 411 -0.08 -10.76 -10.60
N ARG A 412 1.17 -11.11 -10.26
CA ARG A 412 2.27 -10.15 -10.10
C ARG A 412 3.58 -10.74 -10.59
N THR A 413 4.34 -10.03 -11.41
CA THR A 413 5.74 -10.37 -11.66
C THR A 413 6.60 -9.96 -10.48
N HIS A 414 7.50 -10.87 -10.08
CA HIS A 414 8.60 -10.57 -9.18
C HIS A 414 9.90 -10.43 -9.95
N VAL A 415 10.46 -9.22 -9.94
CA VAL A 415 11.69 -8.89 -10.65
C VAL A 415 12.87 -8.88 -9.68
N GLU A 416 13.88 -9.71 -9.94
CA GLU A 416 15.19 -9.67 -9.29
C GLU A 416 16.17 -8.85 -10.14
N ARG A 417 17.18 -8.22 -9.50
CA ARG A 417 18.36 -7.56 -10.11
C ARG A 417 18.14 -6.39 -11.10
N ALA A 418 16.97 -6.24 -11.73
CA ALA A 418 16.66 -5.13 -12.63
C ALA A 418 16.89 -3.75 -12.00
N GLY A 419 17.31 -2.78 -12.81
CA GLY A 419 17.69 -1.42 -12.43
C GLY A 419 18.92 -1.30 -11.50
N GLY A 420 19.39 -2.41 -10.92
CA GLY A 420 20.30 -2.44 -9.78
C GLY A 420 19.58 -2.36 -8.41
N CYS A 421 18.28 -2.66 -8.33
CA CYS A 421 17.57 -2.74 -7.05
C CYS A 421 18.18 -3.84 -6.15
N ARG A 422 18.40 -3.54 -4.86
CA ARG A 422 18.99 -4.48 -3.88
C ARG A 422 18.03 -5.57 -3.40
N GLN A 423 16.75 -5.41 -3.67
CA GLN A 423 15.66 -6.28 -3.25
C GLN A 423 14.68 -6.37 -4.41
N ALA A 424 13.93 -7.48 -4.46
CA ALA A 424 12.99 -7.71 -5.55
C ALA A 424 11.87 -6.68 -5.58
N VAL A 425 11.46 -6.31 -6.80
CA VAL A 425 10.34 -5.43 -7.09
C VAL A 425 9.13 -6.30 -7.46
N TYR A 426 7.93 -5.87 -7.10
CA TYR A 426 6.69 -6.54 -7.51
C TYR A 426 5.80 -5.53 -8.23
N ARG A 427 5.28 -5.92 -9.40
CA ARG A 427 4.22 -5.20 -10.11
C ARG A 427 3.07 -6.15 -10.40
N PRO A 428 1.81 -5.71 -10.26
CA PRO A 428 0.65 -6.46 -10.70
C PRO A 428 0.46 -6.30 -12.22
N GLU A 429 -0.13 -7.30 -12.84
CA GLU A 429 -0.59 -7.29 -14.23
C GLU A 429 -2.05 -7.76 -14.26
N LEU A 430 -2.83 -7.40 -15.28
CA LEU A 430 -4.12 -8.03 -15.56
C LEU A 430 -3.87 -9.30 -16.36
N ALA A 431 -4.46 -10.45 -16.00
CA ALA A 431 -4.30 -11.69 -16.77
C ALA A 431 -5.61 -12.47 -16.92
N VAL A 432 -5.73 -13.18 -18.05
CA VAL A 432 -6.92 -13.96 -18.42
C VAL A 432 -6.53 -15.39 -18.75
N LEU A 433 -7.12 -16.33 -18.01
CA LEU A 433 -6.99 -17.77 -18.20
C LEU A 433 -8.23 -18.32 -18.90
N VAL A 434 -8.05 -19.16 -19.92
CA VAL A 434 -9.16 -19.90 -20.55
C VAL A 434 -8.99 -21.40 -20.30
N THR A 435 -10.09 -22.11 -20.09
CA THR A 435 -10.11 -23.56 -19.86
C THR A 435 -11.35 -24.24 -20.41
N ASN A 436 -11.19 -25.52 -20.75
CA ASN A 436 -12.28 -26.46 -21.04
C ASN A 436 -12.42 -27.55 -19.94
N THR A 437 -11.99 -27.26 -18.71
CA THR A 437 -11.83 -28.16 -17.55
C THR A 437 -10.67 -29.17 -17.63
N THR A 438 -10.21 -29.54 -18.83
CA THR A 438 -9.11 -30.52 -19.02
C THR A 438 -7.78 -29.84 -19.40
N HIS A 439 -7.86 -28.65 -19.97
CA HIS A 439 -6.75 -27.90 -20.53
C HIS A 439 -6.85 -26.42 -20.13
N PHE A 440 -5.71 -25.74 -20.00
CA PHE A 440 -5.63 -24.35 -19.51
C PHE A 440 -4.55 -23.58 -20.27
N TYR A 441 -4.77 -22.31 -20.62
CA TYR A 441 -3.72 -21.40 -21.12
C TYR A 441 -4.04 -19.94 -20.81
N LEU A 442 -3.00 -19.07 -20.82
CA LEU A 442 -3.16 -17.61 -20.77
C LEU A 442 -3.54 -17.08 -22.16
N THR A 443 -4.70 -16.42 -22.26
CA THR A 443 -5.23 -15.89 -23.52
C THR A 443 -4.94 -14.41 -23.70
N TYR A 444 -4.76 -13.68 -22.60
CA TYR A 444 -4.36 -12.28 -22.60
C TYR A 444 -3.69 -11.96 -21.27
N ALA A 445 -2.75 -11.04 -21.27
CA ALA A 445 -2.37 -10.32 -20.08
C ALA A 445 -1.76 -8.94 -20.38
N SER A 446 -1.79 -8.00 -19.44
CA SER A 446 -1.31 -6.63 -19.61
C SER A 446 0.20 -6.47 -19.37
N GLU A 447 0.73 -5.32 -19.78
CA GLU A 447 1.97 -4.77 -19.25
C GLU A 447 1.86 -4.50 -17.73
N ALA A 448 3.00 -4.25 -17.09
CA ALA A 448 3.10 -3.99 -15.65
C ALA A 448 2.33 -2.73 -15.21
N LEU A 449 1.38 -2.90 -14.28
CA LEU A 449 0.47 -1.85 -13.84
C LEU A 449 0.96 -1.16 -12.55
N ASP A 450 0.92 0.18 -12.54
CA ASP A 450 0.98 1.01 -11.34
C ASP A 450 -0.28 1.88 -11.14
N PHE A 451 -1.19 1.83 -12.11
CA PHE A 451 -2.45 2.59 -12.18
C PHE A 451 -2.28 4.12 -12.23
N SER A 452 -1.09 4.63 -12.60
CA SER A 452 -0.74 6.06 -12.69
C SER A 452 -0.65 6.84 -11.36
N GLU A 453 0.03 7.98 -11.43
CA GLU A 453 0.32 8.86 -10.29
C GLU A 453 -0.96 9.32 -9.57
N GLY A 454 -0.95 9.17 -8.24
CA GLY A 454 -2.02 9.62 -7.37
C GLY A 454 -3.25 8.70 -7.33
N MET A 455 -3.28 7.59 -8.09
CA MET A 455 -4.36 6.60 -7.95
C MET A 455 -4.08 5.60 -6.83
N VAL A 456 -2.85 5.06 -6.77
CA VAL A 456 -2.44 4.09 -5.73
C VAL A 456 -1.17 4.51 -4.98
N MET A 457 -0.27 5.22 -5.67
CA MET A 457 1.01 5.69 -5.14
C MET A 457 1.14 7.19 -5.38
N ASP A 458 1.70 7.90 -4.40
CA ASP A 458 2.14 9.28 -4.60
C ASP A 458 3.37 9.34 -5.53
N ALA A 459 3.65 10.52 -6.08
CA ALA A 459 4.76 10.75 -7.01
C ALA A 459 6.12 10.24 -6.51
N ASN A 460 6.39 10.30 -5.20
CA ASN A 460 7.66 9.85 -4.62
C ASN A 460 7.73 8.33 -4.50
N ALA A 461 6.61 7.67 -4.20
CA ALA A 461 6.53 6.22 -4.17
C ALA A 461 6.61 5.65 -5.60
N LEU A 462 5.88 6.25 -6.55
CA LEU A 462 5.90 5.88 -7.96
C LEU A 462 7.31 6.01 -8.57
N ALA A 463 8.00 7.13 -8.29
CA ALA A 463 9.38 7.36 -8.73
C ALA A 463 10.44 6.49 -8.02
N ASP A 464 10.09 5.78 -6.95
CA ASP A 464 11.04 4.94 -6.18
C ASP A 464 10.67 3.45 -6.25
N PRO A 465 10.86 2.78 -7.41
CA PRO A 465 10.55 1.36 -7.59
C PRO A 465 11.50 0.43 -6.83
N CYS A 466 12.64 0.91 -6.30
CA CYS A 466 13.53 0.11 -5.47
C CYS A 466 13.27 0.27 -3.95
N GLY A 467 12.51 1.29 -3.54
CA GLY A 467 12.20 1.64 -2.15
C GLY A 467 10.70 1.73 -1.88
N LYS A 468 10.14 2.94 -1.78
CA LYS A 468 8.76 3.15 -1.33
C LYS A 468 7.68 2.54 -2.24
N GLY A 469 7.90 2.49 -3.55
CA GLY A 469 6.98 1.87 -4.51
C GLY A 469 7.38 0.44 -4.90
N ARG A 470 8.27 -0.20 -4.14
CA ARG A 470 8.92 -1.47 -4.53
C ARG A 470 7.97 -2.66 -4.62
N ILE A 471 7.06 -2.81 -3.67
CA ILE A 471 6.15 -3.96 -3.64
C ILE A 471 4.74 -3.46 -3.87
N MET A 472 4.18 -3.71 -5.06
CA MET A 472 2.76 -3.47 -5.32
C MET A 472 2.04 -4.80 -5.55
N ILE A 473 0.97 -5.04 -4.82
CA ILE A 473 0.27 -6.34 -4.80
C ILE A 473 -1.23 -6.11 -4.81
N THR A 474 -1.90 -6.62 -5.84
CA THR A 474 -3.34 -6.88 -5.84
C THR A 474 -3.62 -8.13 -4.98
N ASN A 475 -4.36 -7.95 -3.88
CA ASN A 475 -4.66 -9.00 -2.90
C ASN A 475 -5.96 -9.73 -3.22
N SER A 476 -6.98 -9.06 -3.76
CA SER A 476 -8.17 -9.72 -4.29
C SER A 476 -8.93 -8.87 -5.31
N ILE A 477 -9.75 -9.53 -6.13
CA ILE A 477 -10.89 -8.89 -6.80
C ILE A 477 -12.06 -8.94 -5.81
N ALA A 478 -12.37 -7.81 -5.17
CA ALA A 478 -13.37 -7.74 -4.10
C ALA A 478 -14.82 -7.80 -4.62
N ARG A 479 -15.08 -7.26 -5.81
CA ARG A 479 -16.37 -7.29 -6.52
C ARG A 479 -16.12 -6.96 -7.99
N TRP A 480 -16.95 -7.51 -8.88
CA TRP A 480 -17.06 -7.02 -10.25
C TRP A 480 -18.53 -6.74 -10.55
N ASP A 481 -18.89 -5.46 -10.53
CA ASP A 481 -20.25 -5.00 -10.77
C ASP A 481 -20.41 -4.66 -12.25
N LEU A 482 -21.30 -5.37 -12.95
CA LEU A 482 -21.58 -5.14 -14.37
C LEU A 482 -22.77 -4.19 -14.58
N GLU A 483 -23.44 -3.80 -13.50
CA GLU A 483 -24.66 -2.99 -13.47
C GLU A 483 -24.37 -1.58 -12.92
N GLY A 484 -23.09 -1.24 -12.72
CA GLY A 484 -22.64 0.10 -12.35
C GLY A 484 -23.03 1.17 -13.36
N ARG A 485 -23.11 2.41 -12.89
CA ARG A 485 -23.43 3.59 -13.70
C ARG A 485 -22.53 4.78 -13.38
N ASP A 486 -22.32 5.63 -14.38
CA ASP A 486 -21.75 6.97 -14.20
C ASP A 486 -22.81 7.97 -13.68
N SER A 487 -22.41 9.23 -13.49
CA SER A 487 -23.30 10.34 -13.12
C SER A 487 -24.36 10.69 -14.17
N ASN A 488 -24.17 10.30 -15.44
CA ASN A 488 -25.14 10.47 -16.52
C ASN A 488 -26.13 9.29 -16.62
N GLY A 489 -25.93 8.23 -15.83
CA GLY A 489 -26.72 6.99 -15.87
C GLY A 489 -26.30 6.00 -16.97
N GLN A 490 -25.22 6.28 -17.71
CA GLN A 490 -24.61 5.36 -18.65
C GLN A 490 -24.06 4.14 -17.90
N GLN A 491 -24.34 2.95 -18.43
CA GLN A 491 -23.87 1.69 -17.82
C GLN A 491 -22.37 1.52 -18.03
N MET A 492 -21.67 1.07 -16.99
CA MET A 492 -20.25 0.75 -16.98
C MET A 492 -20.00 -0.45 -16.06
N ASP A 493 -19.03 -1.31 -16.38
CA ASP A 493 -18.56 -2.31 -15.42
C ASP A 493 -17.55 -1.67 -14.45
N VAL A 494 -17.62 -2.03 -13.17
CA VAL A 494 -16.71 -1.58 -12.13
C VAL A 494 -16.16 -2.77 -11.36
N MET A 495 -14.88 -3.02 -11.53
CA MET A 495 -14.11 -3.98 -10.75
C MET A 495 -13.45 -3.28 -9.55
N THR A 496 -13.78 -3.75 -8.35
CA THR A 496 -13.16 -3.27 -7.11
C THR A 496 -12.06 -4.24 -6.68
N LEU A 497 -10.85 -3.73 -6.49
CA LEU A 497 -9.67 -4.49 -6.07
C LEU A 497 -9.27 -4.12 -4.64
N SER A 498 -8.81 -5.09 -3.86
CA SER A 498 -8.01 -4.81 -2.66
C SER A 498 -6.54 -4.95 -2.98
N LEU A 499 -5.70 -4.04 -2.46
CA LEU A 499 -4.26 -4.01 -2.77
C LEU A 499 -3.41 -3.46 -1.61
N SER A 500 -2.10 -3.64 -1.71
CA SER A 500 -1.10 -3.15 -0.76
C SER A 500 0.16 -2.63 -1.48
N VAL A 501 0.76 -1.58 -0.91
CA VAL A 501 2.04 -0.99 -1.31
C VAL A 501 3.07 -1.18 -0.17
N ASP A 502 4.29 -1.56 -0.54
CA ASP A 502 5.47 -1.89 0.28
C ASP A 502 5.21 -2.80 1.49
N ASP A 503 4.25 -3.72 1.36
CA ASP A 503 3.74 -4.55 2.48
C ASP A 503 3.42 -3.69 3.73
N ALA A 504 2.83 -2.51 3.53
CA ALA A 504 2.55 -1.53 4.58
C ALA A 504 1.15 -0.92 4.52
N THR A 505 0.56 -0.79 3.31
CA THR A 505 -0.78 -0.22 3.12
C THR A 505 -1.86 -1.29 2.93
N VAL A 506 -3.09 -0.94 3.25
CA VAL A 506 -4.30 -1.70 2.87
C VAL A 506 -5.23 -0.71 2.18
N GLN A 507 -5.39 -0.86 0.87
CA GLN A 507 -6.13 0.06 0.02
C GLN A 507 -7.18 -0.68 -0.81
N VAL A 508 -8.22 0.04 -1.20
CA VAL A 508 -9.24 -0.40 -2.15
C VAL A 508 -9.20 0.51 -3.36
N LEU A 509 -9.08 -0.08 -4.54
CA LEU A 509 -9.06 0.59 -5.83
C LEU A 509 -10.32 0.22 -6.62
N ARG A 510 -10.86 1.15 -7.40
CA ARG A 510 -11.95 0.89 -8.35
C ARG A 510 -11.46 1.15 -9.76
N VAL A 511 -11.70 0.17 -10.63
CA VAL A 511 -11.31 0.16 -12.04
C VAL A 511 -12.55 -0.11 -12.88
N ALA A 512 -12.71 0.56 -14.01
CA ALA A 512 -13.87 0.43 -14.89
C ALA A 512 -13.46 0.16 -16.35
N GLY A 513 -14.33 -0.48 -17.12
CA GLY A 513 -14.07 -0.83 -18.53
C GLY A 513 -13.30 -2.13 -18.71
N ILE A 514 -13.10 -2.94 -17.66
CA ILE A 514 -12.41 -4.25 -17.79
C ILE A 514 -13.23 -5.18 -18.68
N TRP A 515 -14.56 -5.17 -18.57
CA TRP A 515 -15.41 -5.99 -19.42
C TRP A 515 -15.35 -5.59 -20.89
N ASP A 516 -15.29 -4.29 -21.19
CA ASP A 516 -15.16 -3.80 -22.57
C ASP A 516 -13.76 -4.06 -23.15
N LEU A 517 -12.68 -3.94 -22.36
CA LEU A 517 -11.33 -4.39 -22.73
C LEU A 517 -11.38 -5.86 -23.14
N LEU A 518 -11.91 -6.74 -22.28
CA LEU A 518 -11.97 -8.18 -22.54
C LEU A 518 -12.81 -8.52 -23.78
N ARG A 519 -13.92 -7.81 -23.98
CA ARG A 519 -14.79 -7.97 -25.17
C ARG A 519 -14.13 -7.47 -26.45
N GLY A 520 -13.14 -6.59 -26.35
CA GLY A 520 -12.31 -6.13 -27.47
C GLY A 520 -11.29 -7.15 -27.95
N LEU A 521 -10.86 -8.08 -27.09
CA LEU A 521 -9.81 -9.06 -27.38
C LEU A 521 -10.21 -10.06 -28.47
N PRO A 522 -9.48 -10.14 -29.60
CA PRO A 522 -9.66 -11.18 -30.62
C PRO A 522 -9.65 -12.60 -30.05
N SER A 523 -8.73 -12.93 -29.13
CA SER A 523 -8.63 -14.26 -28.52
C SER A 523 -9.90 -14.70 -27.76
N LEU A 524 -10.68 -13.74 -27.25
CA LEU A 524 -11.95 -13.98 -26.56
C LEU A 524 -13.19 -13.85 -27.45
N ALA A 525 -13.07 -13.48 -28.73
CA ALA A 525 -14.24 -13.27 -29.60
C ALA A 525 -15.18 -14.51 -29.65
N ARG A 526 -14.62 -15.72 -29.64
CA ARG A 526 -15.39 -16.98 -29.55
C ARG A 526 -15.81 -17.33 -28.12
N TYR A 527 -15.11 -16.84 -27.11
CA TYR A 527 -15.60 -16.93 -25.73
C TYR A 527 -16.89 -16.12 -25.55
N PHE A 528 -17.00 -14.92 -26.13
CA PHE A 528 -18.20 -14.09 -26.02
C PHE A 528 -19.39 -14.53 -26.90
N SER A 529 -19.20 -15.44 -27.87
CA SER A 529 -20.26 -15.84 -28.82
C SER A 529 -21.11 -17.05 -28.38
N GLN A 530 -20.97 -17.57 -27.15
CA GLN A 530 -21.70 -18.76 -26.66
C GLN A 530 -23.20 -18.56 -26.36
N ASP A 531 -23.86 -17.52 -26.90
CA ASP A 531 -25.25 -17.14 -26.61
C ASP A 531 -26.30 -18.25 -26.82
N LYS A 532 -25.92 -19.29 -27.56
CA LYS A 532 -26.66 -20.54 -27.73
C LYS A 532 -25.97 -21.63 -26.91
N VAL A 533 -26.70 -22.18 -25.92
CA VAL A 533 -26.31 -23.34 -25.08
C VAL A 533 -26.14 -24.65 -25.90
N GLN A 534 -26.30 -24.57 -27.22
CA GLN A 534 -25.96 -25.65 -28.14
C GLN A 534 -24.44 -25.76 -28.25
N HIS A 535 -23.89 -26.77 -27.56
CA HIS A 535 -22.56 -27.36 -27.79
C HIS A 535 -21.58 -26.51 -28.60
N ILE A 536 -20.70 -25.77 -27.91
CA ILE A 536 -19.38 -25.51 -28.48
C ILE A 536 -18.63 -26.83 -28.39
N ASP A 537 -18.56 -27.55 -29.51
CA ASP A 537 -17.65 -28.68 -29.67
C ASP A 537 -16.22 -28.12 -29.77
N GLY A 538 -15.38 -28.53 -28.82
CA GLY A 538 -13.96 -28.16 -28.74
C GLY A 538 -13.67 -26.83 -28.04
N PHE A 539 -12.40 -26.69 -27.63
CA PHE A 539 -11.83 -25.44 -27.13
C PHE A 539 -12.00 -24.35 -28.21
N PRO A 540 -12.34 -23.09 -27.88
CA PRO A 540 -12.39 -22.02 -28.86
C PRO A 540 -11.04 -21.89 -29.60
N PRO A 541 -10.99 -22.05 -30.94
CA PRO A 541 -9.84 -21.60 -31.72
C PRO A 541 -9.51 -20.14 -31.40
N VAL A 542 -8.24 -19.90 -31.07
CA VAL A 542 -7.65 -18.58 -31.04
C VAL A 542 -7.40 -18.14 -32.48
N ASN A 543 -8.44 -17.56 -33.08
CA ASN A 543 -8.59 -17.25 -34.50
C ASN A 543 -8.38 -18.46 -35.44
N ASP A 544 -8.89 -18.34 -36.67
CA ASP A 544 -8.35 -19.14 -37.77
C ASP A 544 -7.09 -18.40 -38.25
N VAL A 545 -5.97 -19.12 -38.29
CA VAL A 545 -4.65 -18.58 -38.64
C VAL A 545 -4.71 -17.98 -40.05
N GLU A 546 -4.11 -16.80 -40.25
CA GLU A 546 -4.01 -16.18 -41.57
C GLU A 546 -3.41 -17.16 -42.59
N ASP A 547 -3.90 -17.14 -43.85
CA ASP A 547 -3.59 -18.14 -44.88
C ASP A 547 -2.07 -18.41 -45.03
N GLU A 548 -1.23 -17.40 -44.81
CA GLU A 548 0.24 -17.49 -44.90
C GLU A 548 0.90 -18.47 -43.91
N HIS A 549 0.24 -18.78 -42.79
CA HIS A 549 0.76 -19.70 -41.77
C HIS A 549 -0.14 -20.94 -41.55
N ALA A 550 -1.32 -20.97 -42.17
CA ALA A 550 -2.29 -22.05 -42.01
C ALA A 550 -1.74 -23.43 -42.41
N ASP A 551 -1.07 -23.53 -43.56
CA ASP A 551 -0.46 -24.79 -44.03
C ASP A 551 0.67 -25.27 -43.11
N LEU A 552 1.54 -24.36 -42.68
CA LEU A 552 2.66 -24.66 -41.77
C LEU A 552 2.15 -25.15 -40.42
N LEU A 553 1.17 -24.47 -39.83
CA LEU A 553 0.61 -24.76 -38.52
C LEU A 553 -0.51 -25.83 -38.53
N SER A 554 -0.75 -26.48 -39.67
CA SER A 554 -1.72 -27.57 -39.82
C SER A 554 -1.39 -28.88 -39.08
N PRO A 555 -0.12 -29.25 -38.80
CA PRO A 555 0.20 -30.48 -38.06
C PRO A 555 -0.01 -30.40 -36.54
N PHE A 556 -0.15 -29.20 -35.98
CA PHE A 556 -0.28 -28.97 -34.53
C PHE A 556 -1.74 -28.73 -34.16
N ASP A 557 -2.18 -29.27 -33.02
CA ASP A 557 -3.53 -29.00 -32.55
C ASP A 557 -3.70 -27.52 -32.14
N ARG A 558 -4.91 -26.99 -32.34
CA ARG A 558 -5.25 -25.59 -32.02
C ARG A 558 -4.96 -25.26 -30.56
N TYR A 559 -5.12 -26.22 -29.63
CA TYR A 559 -4.75 -26.06 -28.24
C TYR A 559 -3.23 -26.02 -28.03
N GLU A 560 -2.45 -26.90 -28.67
CA GLU A 560 -0.99 -26.91 -28.54
C GLU A 560 -0.39 -25.56 -28.94
N ARG A 561 -0.91 -24.97 -30.04
CA ARG A 561 -0.52 -23.63 -30.51
C ARG A 561 -0.90 -22.53 -29.51
N ALA A 562 -2.15 -22.52 -29.03
CA ALA A 562 -2.60 -21.53 -28.04
C ALA A 562 -1.86 -21.66 -26.70
N ASN A 563 -1.49 -22.87 -26.31
CA ASN A 563 -0.71 -23.17 -25.11
C ASN A 563 0.76 -22.72 -25.24
N ALA A 564 1.35 -22.84 -26.43
CA ALA A 564 2.68 -22.29 -26.76
C ALA A 564 2.66 -20.75 -26.76
N VAL A 565 1.70 -20.10 -27.43
CA VAL A 565 1.55 -18.63 -27.33
C VAL A 565 1.24 -18.18 -25.90
N GLY A 566 0.52 -18.98 -25.12
CA GLY A 566 0.27 -18.71 -23.70
C GLY A 566 1.53 -18.76 -22.81
N TRP A 567 2.58 -19.46 -23.25
CA TRP A 567 3.92 -19.40 -22.65
C TRP A 567 4.62 -18.08 -23.02
N ASP A 568 4.56 -17.68 -24.29
CA ASP A 568 5.14 -16.42 -24.76
C ASP A 568 4.45 -15.20 -24.12
N VAL A 569 3.12 -15.22 -23.94
CA VAL A 569 2.36 -14.20 -23.18
C VAL A 569 2.87 -14.05 -21.75
N ARG A 570 3.16 -15.17 -21.05
CA ARG A 570 3.75 -15.14 -19.69
C ARG A 570 5.12 -14.47 -19.70
N ALA A 571 5.99 -14.84 -20.64
CA ALA A 571 7.32 -14.27 -20.74
C ALA A 571 7.28 -12.76 -21.07
N CYS A 572 6.33 -12.31 -21.88
CA CYS A 572 6.11 -10.89 -22.17
C CYS A 572 5.69 -10.06 -20.95
N LEU A 573 4.95 -10.64 -19.99
CA LEU A 573 4.68 -9.98 -18.70
C LEU A 573 5.95 -9.77 -17.90
N GLU A 574 6.79 -10.80 -17.87
CA GLU A 574 8.05 -10.80 -17.14
C GLU A 574 9.01 -9.76 -17.76
N GLU A 575 9.12 -9.71 -19.09
CA GLU A 575 9.83 -8.65 -19.82
C GLU A 575 9.27 -7.24 -19.54
N SER A 576 7.94 -7.05 -19.55
CA SER A 576 7.32 -5.75 -19.27
C SER A 576 7.65 -5.25 -17.87
N ALA A 577 7.57 -6.11 -16.86
CA ALA A 577 7.92 -5.76 -15.49
C ALA A 577 9.43 -5.44 -15.33
N ILE A 578 10.33 -6.17 -16.01
CA ILE A 578 11.76 -5.84 -16.06
C ILE A 578 11.97 -4.46 -16.70
N ARG A 579 11.34 -4.21 -17.85
CA ARG A 579 11.39 -2.94 -18.59
C ARG A 579 10.88 -1.77 -17.75
N TYR A 580 9.77 -1.96 -17.04
CA TYR A 580 9.20 -1.01 -16.10
C TYR A 580 10.20 -0.60 -15.01
N VAL A 581 10.86 -1.58 -14.37
CA VAL A 581 11.82 -1.31 -13.29
C VAL A 581 13.04 -0.56 -13.83
N ASN A 582 13.58 -0.99 -14.96
CA ASN A 582 14.72 -0.35 -15.60
C ASN A 582 14.42 1.12 -15.95
N SER A 583 13.27 1.40 -16.60
CA SER A 583 12.91 2.75 -17.04
C SER A 583 12.72 3.73 -15.88
N HIS A 584 12.03 3.32 -14.81
CA HIS A 584 11.80 4.16 -13.63
C HIS A 584 13.08 4.43 -12.84
N VAL A 585 13.96 3.43 -12.71
CA VAL A 585 15.25 3.60 -12.03
C VAL A 585 16.17 4.55 -12.83
N ASP A 586 16.21 4.43 -14.15
CA ASP A 586 17.07 5.29 -14.98
C ASP A 586 16.53 6.72 -15.09
N ALA A 587 15.21 6.92 -15.18
CA ALA A 587 14.58 8.23 -15.03
C ALA A 587 14.95 8.90 -13.69
N THR A 588 14.95 8.12 -12.61
CA THR A 588 15.33 8.59 -11.26
C THR A 588 16.81 8.98 -11.17
N LYS A 589 17.73 8.19 -11.75
CA LYS A 589 19.15 8.54 -11.83
C LYS A 589 19.34 9.86 -12.59
N GLN A 590 18.71 10.01 -13.76
CA GLN A 590 18.78 11.22 -14.58
C GLN A 590 18.23 12.46 -13.83
N ALA A 591 17.11 12.31 -13.12
CA ALA A 591 16.53 13.38 -12.30
C ALA A 591 17.47 13.79 -11.16
N GLN A 592 18.09 12.84 -10.46
CA GLN A 592 19.07 13.11 -9.40
C GLN A 592 20.34 13.79 -9.92
N GLU A 593 20.85 13.38 -11.09
CA GLU A 593 22.01 14.00 -11.74
C GLU A 593 21.70 15.44 -12.18
N LYS A 594 20.53 15.67 -12.76
CA LYS A 594 20.05 17.02 -13.11
C LYS A 594 19.92 17.91 -11.88
N ALA A 595 19.31 17.41 -10.80
CA ALA A 595 19.18 18.15 -9.54
C ALA A 595 20.55 18.54 -8.96
N LYS A 596 21.50 17.60 -8.88
CA LYS A 596 22.89 17.87 -8.44
C LYS A 596 23.60 18.90 -9.34
N ALA A 597 23.36 18.85 -10.64
CA ALA A 597 23.92 19.83 -11.59
C ALA A 597 23.31 21.23 -11.40
N GLU A 598 22.01 21.33 -11.10
CA GLU A 598 21.34 22.60 -10.79
C GLU A 598 21.77 23.16 -9.42
N GLU A 599 21.91 22.34 -8.39
CA GLU A 599 22.47 22.73 -7.10
C GLU A 599 23.91 23.25 -7.24
N LYS A 600 24.75 22.53 -8.00
CA LYS A 600 26.12 22.97 -8.30
C LYS A 600 26.14 24.32 -9.02
N LYS A 601 25.28 24.54 -10.02
CA LYS A 601 25.15 25.84 -10.71
C LYS A 601 24.72 26.95 -9.76
N LYS A 602 23.73 26.71 -8.88
CA LYS A 602 23.27 27.67 -7.86
C LYS A 602 24.40 28.02 -6.88
N ALA A 603 25.16 27.02 -6.41
CA ALA A 603 26.30 27.22 -5.52
C ALA A 603 27.45 27.99 -6.20
N GLU A 604 27.75 27.71 -7.47
CA GLU A 604 28.73 28.46 -8.26
C GLU A 604 28.30 29.92 -8.50
N GLU A 605 27.00 30.17 -8.76
CA GLU A 605 26.46 31.52 -8.90
C GLU A 605 26.51 32.31 -7.58
N GLU A 606 26.14 31.67 -6.46
CA GLU A 606 26.22 32.28 -5.13
C GLU A 606 27.66 32.57 -4.72
N ALA A 607 28.60 31.66 -5.01
CA ALA A 607 30.02 31.88 -4.81
C ALA A 607 30.56 33.04 -5.67
N ARG A 608 30.08 33.19 -6.91
CA ARG A 608 30.44 34.33 -7.78
C ARG A 608 29.89 35.65 -7.25
N LYS A 609 28.65 35.67 -6.74
CA LYS A 609 28.05 36.85 -6.09
C LYS A 609 28.83 37.26 -4.84
N LYS A 610 29.17 36.30 -3.97
CA LYS A 610 29.97 36.54 -2.76
C LYS A 610 31.36 37.11 -3.09
N LYS A 611 32.05 36.56 -4.09
CA LYS A 611 33.35 37.11 -4.56
C LYS A 611 33.23 38.54 -5.08
N ALA A 612 32.22 38.83 -5.90
CA ALA A 612 32.00 40.18 -6.43
C ALA A 612 31.67 41.21 -5.32
N GLU A 613 30.93 40.79 -4.28
CA GLU A 613 30.66 41.64 -3.11
C GLU A 613 31.92 41.88 -2.26
N GLU A 614 32.77 40.87 -2.09
CA GLU A 614 34.04 40.99 -1.37
C GLU A 614 35.06 41.87 -2.13
N GLU A 615 35.15 41.73 -3.45
CA GLU A 615 35.94 42.63 -4.32
C GLU A 615 35.44 44.07 -4.21
N LYS A 616 34.12 44.29 -4.29
CA LYS A 616 33.52 45.63 -4.14
C LYS A 616 33.87 46.26 -2.78
N LYS A 617 33.77 45.50 -1.69
CA LYS A 617 34.15 45.97 -0.34
C LYS A 617 35.64 46.34 -0.25
N LYS A 618 36.53 45.57 -0.88
CA LYS A 618 37.96 45.90 -0.95
C LYS A 618 38.20 47.20 -1.73
N THR A 619 37.55 47.38 -2.88
CA THR A 619 37.64 48.62 -3.66
C THR A 619 37.09 49.84 -2.90
N GLU A 620 35.98 49.69 -2.18
CA GLU A 620 35.42 50.75 -1.32
C GLU A 620 36.37 51.09 -0.13
N GLU A 621 37.03 50.10 0.47
CA GLU A 621 38.01 50.32 1.55
C GLU A 621 39.30 50.98 1.05
N GLU A 622 39.83 50.57 -0.12
CA GLU A 622 40.98 51.20 -0.77
C GLU A 622 40.68 52.65 -1.16
N ALA A 623 39.51 52.93 -1.74
CA ALA A 623 39.08 54.29 -2.06
C ALA A 623 38.99 55.17 -0.79
N LYS A 624 38.48 54.62 0.32
CA LYS A 624 38.38 55.33 1.59
C LYS A 624 39.76 55.65 2.20
N LYS A 625 40.69 54.70 2.16
CA LYS A 625 42.09 54.92 2.59
C LYS A 625 42.77 56.03 1.78
N LYS A 626 42.56 56.03 0.46
CA LYS A 626 43.12 57.03 -0.45
C LYS A 626 42.58 58.44 -0.17
N ALA A 627 41.27 58.57 0.06
CA ALA A 627 40.65 59.84 0.44
C ALA A 627 41.12 60.36 1.81
N GLU A 628 41.37 59.47 2.78
CA GLU A 628 41.93 59.84 4.09
C GLU A 628 43.39 60.32 3.98
N GLU A 629 44.18 59.71 3.10
CA GLU A 629 45.56 60.10 2.81
C GLU A 629 45.63 61.47 2.09
N GLU A 630 44.76 61.71 1.10
CA GLU A 630 44.59 63.03 0.45
C GLU A 630 44.16 64.11 1.46
N THR A 631 43.27 63.78 2.40
CA THR A 631 42.83 64.70 3.47
C THR A 631 44.00 65.07 4.39
N LYS A 632 44.80 64.10 4.82
CA LYS A 632 46.00 64.33 5.65
C LYS A 632 47.05 65.18 4.93
N GLN A 633 47.23 64.99 3.62
CA GLN A 633 48.11 65.87 2.82
C GLN A 633 47.57 67.30 2.73
N ALA A 634 46.25 67.48 2.57
CA ALA A 634 45.62 68.80 2.56
C ALA A 634 45.72 69.53 3.92
N GLU A 635 45.58 68.81 5.04
CA GLU A 635 45.77 69.37 6.38
C GLU A 635 47.24 69.73 6.66
N ALA A 636 48.19 68.88 6.26
CA ALA A 636 49.62 69.19 6.37
C ALA A 636 49.99 70.46 5.59
N LYS A 637 49.41 70.65 4.40
CA LYS A 637 49.58 71.87 3.59
C LYS A 637 48.97 73.11 4.27
N LYS A 638 47.75 73.01 4.81
CA LYS A 638 47.14 74.09 5.61
C LYS A 638 47.95 74.44 6.86
N LEU A 639 48.58 73.45 7.50
CA LEU A 639 49.45 73.68 8.66
C LEU A 639 50.76 74.38 8.29
N GLN A 640 51.33 74.10 7.11
CA GLN A 640 52.44 74.89 6.56
C GLN A 640 52.03 76.33 6.26
N GLU A 641 50.87 76.53 5.63
CA GLU A 641 50.32 77.88 5.35
C GLU A 641 50.04 78.66 6.64
N GLN A 642 49.52 78.01 7.70
CA GLN A 642 49.33 78.64 9.02
C GLN A 642 50.66 79.00 9.69
N LYS A 643 51.69 78.15 9.63
CA LYS A 643 53.02 78.48 10.18
C LYS A 643 53.64 79.67 9.45
N ALA A 644 53.53 79.73 8.12
CA ALA A 644 53.97 80.90 7.35
C ALA A 644 53.19 82.17 7.73
N LEU A 645 51.89 82.06 8.02
CA LEU A 645 51.08 83.19 8.51
C LEU A 645 51.44 83.60 9.95
N GLU A 646 51.85 82.66 10.79
CA GLU A 646 52.24 82.89 12.18
C GLU A 646 53.64 83.51 12.31
N GLU A 647 54.59 83.14 11.45
CA GLU A 647 55.86 83.87 11.26
C GLU A 647 55.59 85.32 10.82
N LYS A 648 54.64 85.51 9.88
CA LYS A 648 54.21 86.84 9.43
C LYS A 648 53.56 87.66 10.56
N LYS A 649 52.85 87.02 11.49
CA LYS A 649 52.32 87.67 12.70
C LYS A 649 53.39 87.94 13.76
N LYS A 650 54.41 87.09 13.91
CA LYS A 650 55.55 87.35 14.80
C LYS A 650 56.39 88.54 14.32
N ALA A 651 56.49 88.77 13.01
CA ALA A 651 57.09 89.98 12.46
C ALA A 651 56.31 91.26 12.85
N LEU A 652 54.97 91.20 12.85
CA LEU A 652 54.09 92.30 13.29
C LEU A 652 54.01 92.48 14.82
N ALA A 653 54.29 91.43 15.61
CA ALA A 653 54.28 91.48 17.07
C ALA A 653 55.56 92.12 17.67
N LEU A 654 56.58 92.40 16.86
CA LEU A 654 57.75 93.18 17.28
C LEU A 654 57.48 94.69 17.39
N GLU A 655 56.35 95.17 16.90
CA GLU A 655 56.12 96.61 16.64
C GLU A 655 55.34 97.34 17.74
N ASN A 656 54.85 96.66 18.79
CA ASN A 656 54.09 97.28 19.87
C ASN A 656 54.23 96.59 21.24
N LYS A 657 55.40 96.73 21.90
CA LYS A 657 55.50 96.55 23.36
C LYS A 657 56.76 97.18 23.99
N ASP A 658 56.75 98.48 24.28
CA ASP A 658 57.63 99.04 25.31
C ASP A 658 57.05 100.29 26.00
N LYS A 659 56.66 100.12 27.29
CA LYS A 659 56.55 101.08 28.42
C LYS A 659 55.72 102.38 28.30
N ASP A 660 55.23 103.05 29.37
CA ASP A 660 54.87 102.76 30.78
C ASP A 660 54.51 104.12 31.47
N THR A 661 53.67 104.10 32.54
CA THR A 661 53.27 105.20 33.47
C THR A 661 52.30 106.28 32.91
N THR A 662 51.55 107.12 33.66
CA THR A 662 51.36 107.31 35.13
C THR A 662 49.95 107.88 35.51
N ALA A 663 49.53 107.71 36.78
CA ALA A 663 48.77 108.62 37.67
C ALA A 663 47.26 109.02 37.50
N GLN A 664 46.50 108.73 38.58
CA GLN A 664 45.45 109.53 39.28
C GLN A 664 44.01 109.76 38.73
N ASP A 665 43.04 109.06 39.36
CA ASP A 665 41.78 109.50 40.04
C ASP A 665 41.03 110.84 39.70
N PRO A 666 39.71 110.99 40.02
CA PRO A 666 38.64 110.00 40.30
C PRO A 666 37.20 110.36 39.79
N LYS A 667 36.20 109.54 40.18
CA LYS A 667 34.75 109.82 40.47
C LYS A 667 33.65 109.76 39.38
N GLN A 668 32.56 109.06 39.79
CA GLN A 668 31.12 109.25 39.50
C GLN A 668 30.60 108.99 38.06
N ALA A 669 29.35 108.57 37.80
CA ALA A 669 28.32 107.85 38.58
C ALA A 669 27.15 107.43 37.63
N ALA A 670 26.23 106.59 38.13
CA ALA A 670 24.84 106.38 37.65
C ALA A 670 24.54 105.44 36.45
N ASP A 671 23.87 104.33 36.81
CA ASP A 671 22.72 103.65 36.14
C ASP A 671 21.64 104.66 35.61
N PRO A 672 20.62 104.30 34.76
CA PRO A 672 19.88 103.02 34.81
C PRO A 672 19.25 102.41 33.49
N LYS A 673 18.95 101.11 33.58
CA LYS A 673 17.71 100.37 33.15
C LYS A 673 17.07 100.45 31.73
N ALA A 674 16.84 99.22 31.20
CA ALA A 674 15.61 98.68 30.55
C ALA A 674 15.23 99.22 29.13
N SER A 675 14.34 98.61 28.32
CA SER A 675 13.33 97.52 28.46
C SER A 675 12.90 96.96 27.08
N ASP A 676 12.43 95.70 27.00
CA ASP A 676 11.36 95.15 26.09
C ASP A 676 11.47 95.40 24.54
N GLU A 677 10.69 94.82 23.60
CA GLU A 677 9.58 93.84 23.59
C GLU A 677 9.52 93.01 22.26
N GLN A 678 8.49 92.15 22.17
CA GLN A 678 8.10 91.09 21.22
C GLN A 678 7.91 91.34 19.68
N LYS A 679 7.87 90.20 18.94
CA LYS A 679 6.87 89.76 17.90
C LYS A 679 7.05 89.98 16.36
N LYS A 680 7.17 88.83 15.66
CA LYS A 680 6.21 88.25 14.67
C LYS A 680 5.99 88.86 13.26
N LYS A 681 6.30 88.08 12.19
CA LYS A 681 5.43 87.68 11.03
C LYS A 681 6.24 86.84 9.99
N LEU A 682 5.70 85.70 9.48
CA LEU A 682 5.03 85.45 8.16
C LEU A 682 5.98 85.60 6.93
N GLU A 683 5.93 84.82 5.83
CA GLU A 683 4.93 83.89 5.25
C GLU A 683 5.56 83.00 4.12
N ASP A 684 4.96 81.83 3.78
CA ASP A 684 4.86 81.17 2.44
C ASP A 684 6.10 80.95 1.48
N LYS A 685 6.27 79.88 0.66
CA LYS A 685 5.28 79.12 -0.15
C LYS A 685 5.88 77.92 -0.97
N VAL A 686 4.99 77.00 -1.41
CA VAL A 686 5.06 76.06 -2.59
C VAL A 686 5.91 74.76 -2.55
N VAL A 687 5.29 73.70 -3.08
CA VAL A 687 5.64 72.27 -3.35
C VAL A 687 5.23 72.07 -4.85
N PRO A 688 5.85 71.23 -5.76
CA PRO A 688 5.83 69.75 -5.63
C PRO A 688 6.87 68.89 -6.42
N GLU A 689 6.75 67.56 -6.25
CA GLU A 689 7.03 66.45 -7.21
C GLU A 689 8.47 66.26 -7.77
N ALA A 690 8.95 65.08 -8.17
CA ALA A 690 8.59 63.65 -8.09
C ALA A 690 9.94 62.87 -8.12
N GLY A 691 10.13 61.56 -7.95
CA GLY A 691 9.30 60.35 -7.99
C GLY A 691 10.21 59.15 -8.35
N VAL A 692 9.83 57.94 -7.92
CA VAL A 692 10.58 56.65 -8.03
C VAL A 692 11.78 56.51 -7.10
#